data_AF-A0A7Y6E6R9-F1
#
_entry.id   AF-A0A7Y6E6R9-F1
#
_cell.length_a   1.000
_cell.length_b   1.000
_cell.length_c   1.000
_cell.angle_alpha   90.00
_cell.angle_beta   90.00
_cell.angle_gamma   90.00
#
_symmetry.space_group_name_H-M   'P 1'
#
loop_
_entity.id
_entity.type
_entity.pdbx_description
1 polymer ?
#
loop_
_entity_poly.entity_id
_entity_poly.type
_entity_poly.pdbx_seq_one_letter_code
_entity_poly.pdbx_strand_id
1 'polypeptide(L)'
;MKKLLVISAVVLGLAAGPLAVGPAFAETATLPQDTASPTATPSSAPVPTTSASITTATATAPPLEGTEATSASAEPTGEPSAPGAEPTPTEEPTPTEEPTPTEEPTPPAVVVQGPIGAKWTELKGASGVLGAATADQRCSSGVCSQAFEGGSIFWTTATGAHPVLRKAGHTGPRWHAKGGLAVLGYPITDETAVSGGTIQKFSNGIVLAWTGTQMLEFSTRSGIGSRWVAAGGEAVLGLPMTAEVCGLKAAGCVQQFTKGPIYWVRGVGGQVVWGGILGRWKAAGAQNSVLGYPVSAESCGLPSRGCVQRFQGGSIYWSPTTGAQATRAGIGSRYLAAGASRGMLGYPLTGEICGQPARGCMQHFQGGRIYWSPATGAWISGRGIVSKFIAAGGPGGSLGYPIGSEHCAAGSCAQSYQRGDITWSRSTGSRVYAMSECRNLNNGKSKYPTYGANRVLLTWTQGYGQNHATNLYCMKVAGTYVPDWRTDGYVGKSGFKPPGVPSGPTRNLFSPTGSFSVTEAFGLGNPGTKLPYRTLNPRSRWGGNPWTATYNKYHESSSWVGWDENMWWFASLGYYRQGVVINYNRPKIVQDAGFAIFLHMTKTPTAGCISLDDWAVVDYIRKSTPGDRIIMGTYGALFR
;
A
#
# COMPACT_ATOMS: atom_id res chain seq x y z
N MET A 1 -7.14 21.12 37.89
CA MET A 1 -6.66 22.43 38.40
C MET A 1 -5.29 22.23 39.04
N LYS A 2 -4.29 23.13 38.84
CA LYS A 2 -3.01 23.25 39.61
C LYS A 2 -2.12 21.97 39.56
N LYS A 3 -0.79 21.96 39.80
CA LYS A 3 0.37 22.90 39.85
C LYS A 3 1.63 21.99 39.65
N LEU A 4 2.83 22.38 39.21
CA LEU A 4 3.44 23.57 38.62
C LEU A 4 4.76 23.11 37.91
N LEU A 5 5.38 23.93 37.05
CA LEU A 5 6.80 23.72 36.64
C LEU A 5 7.76 24.30 37.68
N VAL A 6 8.92 23.67 37.90
CA VAL A 6 10.25 24.33 38.01
C VAL A 6 11.35 23.34 37.60
N ILE A 7 12.06 23.58 36.48
CA ILE A 7 13.47 23.21 36.26
C ILE A 7 14.13 24.38 35.51
N SER A 8 15.38 24.68 35.85
CA SER A 8 16.11 25.90 35.48
C SER A 8 16.49 26.02 34.01
N ALA A 9 16.61 27.26 33.53
CA ALA A 9 17.33 27.56 32.30
C ALA A 9 18.86 27.62 32.56
N VAL A 10 19.65 27.14 31.60
CA VAL A 10 21.08 27.44 31.49
C VAL A 10 21.33 27.90 30.06
N VAL A 11 21.91 29.09 29.91
CA VAL A 11 22.32 29.64 28.61
C VAL A 11 23.84 29.52 28.49
N LEU A 12 24.31 28.68 27.58
CA LEU A 12 25.62 28.83 26.96
C LEU A 12 25.45 28.72 25.46
N GLY A 13 25.81 29.79 24.75
CA GLY A 13 25.95 29.79 23.31
C GLY A 13 27.42 29.63 22.93
N LEU A 14 27.70 28.78 21.94
CA LEU A 14 28.96 28.77 21.20
C LEU A 14 28.65 28.43 19.75
N ALA A 15 29.27 29.15 18.81
CA ALA A 15 29.00 29.02 17.39
C ALA A 15 30.18 28.35 16.67
N ALA A 16 29.88 27.35 15.84
CA ALA A 16 30.78 26.81 14.82
C ALA A 16 29.93 26.43 13.60
N GLY A 17 30.35 26.84 12.41
CA GLY A 17 29.60 26.62 11.16
C GLY A 17 29.86 25.26 10.53
N PRO A 18 28.96 24.76 9.65
CA PRO A 18 29.22 23.56 8.87
C PRO A 18 30.29 23.83 7.80
N LEU A 19 31.30 22.95 7.72
CA LEU A 19 32.31 23.00 6.66
C LEU A 19 31.70 22.65 5.29
N ALA A 20 32.12 23.39 4.26
CA ALA A 20 31.63 23.19 2.90
C ALA A 20 32.36 22.07 2.17
N VAL A 21 31.64 21.35 1.31
CA VAL A 21 32.23 20.40 0.35
C VAL A 21 32.80 21.17 -0.84
N GLY A 22 34.07 20.94 -1.17
CA GLY A 22 34.74 21.46 -2.37
C GLY A 22 35.28 20.30 -3.25
N PRO A 23 35.23 20.39 -4.59
CA PRO A 23 35.63 19.31 -5.48
C PRO A 23 37.13 19.31 -5.81
N ALA A 24 37.64 18.16 -6.24
CA ALA A 24 38.95 18.00 -6.86
C ALA A 24 38.82 17.62 -8.35
N PHE A 25 39.86 17.93 -9.11
CA PHE A 25 39.89 18.07 -10.58
C PHE A 25 39.71 16.78 -11.39
N ALA A 26 39.52 16.96 -12.70
CA ALA A 26 39.42 15.91 -13.72
C ALA A 26 40.72 15.78 -14.51
N GLU A 27 40.87 14.68 -15.26
CA GLU A 27 41.91 14.48 -16.28
C GLU A 27 41.32 13.86 -17.56
N THR A 28 42.04 13.96 -18.68
CA THR A 28 41.47 13.92 -20.04
C THR A 28 41.75 12.66 -20.85
N ALA A 29 40.79 12.27 -21.69
CA ALA A 29 41.01 11.48 -22.92
C ALA A 29 39.99 11.90 -24.00
N THR A 30 40.32 11.73 -25.29
CA THR A 30 39.63 12.42 -26.40
C THR A 30 39.53 11.55 -27.66
N LEU A 31 38.52 11.83 -28.50
CA LEU A 31 38.33 11.36 -29.89
C LEU A 31 37.91 9.88 -30.10
N PRO A 32 37.29 9.51 -31.26
CA PRO A 32 36.53 10.32 -32.23
C PRO A 32 35.11 9.77 -32.52
N GLN A 33 34.49 10.35 -33.54
CA GLN A 33 33.18 10.07 -34.15
C GLN A 33 32.89 8.59 -34.44
N ASP A 34 31.60 8.24 -34.54
CA ASP A 34 31.12 7.57 -35.74
C ASP A 34 29.68 8.02 -36.10
N THR A 35 29.22 7.67 -37.30
CA THR A 35 28.01 8.19 -37.96
C THR A 35 26.98 7.10 -38.23
N ALA A 36 25.69 7.45 -38.11
CA ALA A 36 24.61 7.07 -39.05
C ALA A 36 23.23 7.37 -38.45
N SER A 37 22.34 7.93 -39.27
CA SER A 37 20.90 7.69 -39.19
C SER A 37 20.53 6.73 -40.32
N PRO A 38 19.39 6.01 -40.22
CA PRO A 38 18.41 6.30 -41.27
C PRO A 38 16.95 6.38 -40.80
N THR A 39 16.20 7.19 -41.53
CA THR A 39 14.73 7.28 -41.51
C THR A 39 14.06 6.05 -42.10
N ALA A 40 12.93 5.62 -41.53
CA ALA A 40 11.92 4.84 -42.26
C ALA A 40 10.50 5.17 -41.73
N THR A 41 9.57 5.43 -42.65
CA THR A 41 8.14 5.70 -42.40
C THR A 41 7.30 4.97 -43.50
N PRO A 42 5.96 4.85 -43.43
CA PRO A 42 5.38 3.51 -43.41
C PRO A 42 4.50 3.14 -44.62
N SER A 43 4.25 1.83 -44.77
CA SER A 43 3.34 1.19 -45.73
C SER A 43 3.02 -0.23 -45.19
N SER A 44 1.84 -0.85 -45.36
CA SER A 44 0.52 -0.39 -45.81
C SER A 44 -0.58 -1.43 -45.50
N ALA A 45 -1.84 -0.99 -45.58
CA ALA A 45 -3.09 -1.77 -45.76
C ALA A 45 -3.63 -2.64 -44.58
N PRO A 46 -4.97 -2.83 -44.47
CA PRO A 46 -5.64 -3.63 -43.44
C PRO A 46 -6.33 -4.90 -43.96
N VAL A 47 -6.81 -5.75 -43.05
CA VAL A 47 -7.79 -6.84 -43.30
C VAL A 47 -8.90 -6.74 -42.25
N PRO A 48 -10.20 -6.87 -42.60
CA PRO A 48 -11.31 -6.64 -41.67
C PRO A 48 -11.64 -7.84 -40.78
N THR A 49 -12.42 -7.60 -39.73
CA THR A 49 -13.19 -8.65 -39.04
C THR A 49 -14.62 -8.15 -38.84
N THR A 50 -15.60 -8.97 -39.21
CA THR A 50 -17.02 -8.62 -39.29
C THR A 50 -17.72 -8.64 -37.94
N SER A 51 -18.65 -7.70 -37.75
CA SER A 51 -19.63 -7.73 -36.66
C SER A 51 -20.74 -8.74 -36.97
N ALA A 52 -21.15 -9.52 -35.97
CA ALA A 52 -22.42 -10.24 -35.98
C ALA A 52 -23.00 -10.29 -34.56
N SER A 53 -24.19 -9.70 -34.38
CA SER A 53 -24.97 -9.76 -33.14
C SER A 53 -26.24 -10.55 -33.39
N ILE A 54 -26.51 -11.58 -32.60
CA ILE A 54 -27.82 -12.26 -32.57
C ILE A 54 -28.23 -12.46 -31.11
N THR A 55 -29.52 -12.30 -30.84
CA THR A 55 -30.15 -12.32 -29.51
C THR A 55 -31.07 -13.52 -29.32
N THR A 56 -31.20 -13.96 -28.07
CA THR A 56 -32.41 -14.58 -27.45
C THR A 56 -33.19 -15.68 -28.17
N ALA A 57 -33.32 -16.84 -27.52
CA ALA A 57 -34.55 -17.63 -27.51
C ALA A 57 -34.67 -18.44 -26.20
N THR A 58 -35.90 -18.74 -25.76
CA THR A 58 -36.21 -19.48 -24.51
C THR A 58 -37.36 -20.46 -24.75
N ALA A 59 -37.18 -21.73 -24.40
CA ALA A 59 -38.24 -22.72 -24.17
C ALA A 59 -37.69 -23.84 -23.24
N THR A 60 -38.35 -24.50 -22.28
CA THR A 60 -39.74 -24.59 -21.77
C THR A 60 -40.45 -25.93 -22.04
N ALA A 61 -40.49 -26.79 -21.00
CA ALA A 61 -41.60 -27.71 -20.64
C ALA A 61 -41.83 -29.00 -21.51
N PRO A 62 -42.69 -29.97 -21.07
CA PRO A 62 -42.73 -30.63 -19.74
C PRO A 62 -42.82 -32.21 -19.81
N PRO A 63 -43.76 -33.01 -19.19
CA PRO A 63 -43.43 -34.38 -18.73
C PRO A 63 -44.41 -35.50 -19.22
N LEU A 64 -44.43 -36.67 -18.54
CA LEU A 64 -45.54 -37.61 -18.19
C LEU A 64 -44.88 -38.88 -17.55
N GLU A 65 -45.33 -39.46 -16.42
CA GLU A 65 -46.42 -40.47 -16.20
C GLU A 65 -46.27 -41.77 -17.02
N GLY A 66 -46.56 -42.99 -16.53
CA GLY A 66 -47.02 -43.56 -15.24
C GLY A 66 -47.06 -45.11 -15.38
N THR A 67 -46.91 -45.98 -14.36
CA THR A 67 -47.93 -46.64 -13.48
C THR A 67 -47.23 -47.90 -12.84
N GLU A 68 -47.69 -48.64 -11.80
CA GLU A 68 -48.73 -48.52 -10.74
C GLU A 68 -48.49 -49.52 -9.57
N ALA A 69 -49.11 -49.27 -8.40
CA ALA A 69 -49.64 -50.22 -7.35
C ALA A 69 -48.73 -51.31 -6.71
N THR A 70 -48.85 -51.76 -5.44
CA THR A 70 -49.52 -51.44 -4.13
C THR A 70 -48.81 -52.29 -3.03
N SER A 71 -49.01 -52.28 -1.71
CA SER A 71 -49.87 -51.63 -0.68
C SER A 71 -48.98 -51.21 0.54
N ALA A 72 -49.35 -50.75 1.75
CA ALA A 72 -50.54 -50.72 2.65
C ALA A 72 -50.87 -52.05 3.40
N SER A 73 -51.18 -52.09 4.73
CA SER A 73 -51.15 -51.04 5.78
C SER A 73 -51.19 -51.60 7.23
N ALA A 74 -50.75 -50.78 8.20
CA ALA A 74 -51.17 -50.65 9.63
C ALA A 74 -51.05 -51.76 10.71
N GLU A 75 -50.72 -51.30 11.92
CA GLU A 75 -50.91 -51.88 13.28
C GLU A 75 -52.42 -51.94 13.69
N PRO A 76 -52.88 -52.64 14.78
CA PRO A 76 -52.41 -52.42 16.18
C PRO A 76 -52.59 -53.53 17.28
N THR A 77 -52.01 -53.29 18.47
CA THR A 77 -52.43 -53.62 19.87
C THR A 77 -53.16 -54.93 20.25
N GLY A 78 -52.72 -55.60 21.33
CA GLY A 78 -53.63 -56.28 22.29
C GLY A 78 -53.12 -57.51 23.07
N GLU A 79 -53.15 -57.46 24.41
CA GLU A 79 -53.20 -58.59 25.37
C GLU A 79 -54.66 -59.16 25.46
N PRO A 80 -55.00 -60.33 26.09
CA PRO A 80 -54.41 -60.88 27.35
C PRO A 80 -54.41 -62.43 27.62
N SER A 81 -53.73 -62.82 28.72
CA SER A 81 -54.05 -63.91 29.69
C SER A 81 -54.09 -65.42 29.32
N ALA A 82 -53.85 -66.26 30.35
CA ALA A 82 -53.77 -67.74 30.32
C ALA A 82 -55.06 -68.45 30.84
N PRO A 83 -55.10 -69.80 30.96
CA PRO A 83 -54.95 -70.41 32.31
C PRO A 83 -54.44 -71.89 32.43
N GLY A 84 -53.82 -72.22 33.58
CA GLY A 84 -53.84 -73.55 34.28
C GLY A 84 -53.00 -74.73 33.73
N ALA A 85 -52.70 -75.81 34.50
CA ALA A 85 -52.73 -76.01 35.96
C ALA A 85 -51.90 -77.27 36.40
N GLU A 86 -51.64 -77.35 37.72
CA GLU A 86 -50.93 -78.32 38.61
C GLU A 86 -51.17 -79.86 38.44
N PRO A 87 -50.46 -80.81 39.16
CA PRO A 87 -50.08 -80.77 40.60
C PRO A 87 -48.72 -81.37 41.09
N THR A 88 -48.57 -81.34 42.43
CA THR A 88 -47.49 -81.65 43.41
C THR A 88 -47.54 -83.10 43.98
N PRO A 89 -46.82 -83.56 45.06
CA PRO A 89 -45.69 -83.04 45.89
C PRO A 89 -44.54 -84.09 46.26
N THR A 90 -43.58 -83.71 47.14
CA THR A 90 -43.19 -84.43 48.41
C THR A 90 -41.67 -84.65 48.75
N GLU A 91 -41.19 -83.88 49.76
CA GLU A 91 -40.22 -84.15 50.87
C GLU A 91 -38.72 -84.55 50.69
N GLU A 92 -38.02 -84.60 51.85
CA GLU A 92 -36.57 -84.38 52.13
C GLU A 92 -35.80 -85.69 52.47
N PRO A 93 -34.43 -85.68 52.59
CA PRO A 93 -33.80 -85.39 53.90
C PRO A 93 -32.39 -84.73 53.88
N THR A 94 -31.94 -84.31 55.07
CA THR A 94 -30.57 -83.84 55.42
C THR A 94 -29.86 -84.81 56.40
N PRO A 95 -28.62 -84.56 56.91
CA PRO A 95 -27.33 -84.43 56.21
C PRO A 95 -26.23 -85.40 56.76
N THR A 96 -25.02 -85.38 56.21
CA THR A 96 -23.85 -86.12 56.76
C THR A 96 -22.52 -85.36 56.55
N GLU A 97 -21.72 -85.19 57.62
CA GLU A 97 -20.30 -84.72 57.60
C GLU A 97 -19.36 -85.90 57.21
N GLU A 98 -18.12 -85.81 56.75
CA GLU A 98 -17.05 -84.78 56.63
C GLU A 98 -16.25 -85.13 55.30
N PRO A 99 -15.13 -84.49 54.89
CA PRO A 99 -14.33 -83.43 55.54
C PRO A 99 -14.11 -82.17 54.68
N THR A 100 -13.50 -81.15 55.29
CA THR A 100 -13.13 -79.87 54.66
C THR A 100 -11.99 -80.00 53.65
N PRO A 101 -12.08 -79.45 52.44
CA PRO A 101 -10.92 -79.23 51.57
C PRO A 101 -10.14 -77.97 52.02
N THR A 102 -8.81 -78.05 52.02
CA THR A 102 -7.92 -76.95 52.40
C THR A 102 -8.12 -75.72 51.51
N GLU A 103 -8.33 -74.56 52.12
CA GLU A 103 -8.44 -73.28 51.42
C GLU A 103 -7.09 -72.88 50.77
N GLU A 104 -7.07 -72.74 49.46
CA GLU A 104 -5.91 -72.23 48.72
C GLU A 104 -5.79 -70.71 48.99
N PRO A 105 -4.60 -70.18 49.36
CA PRO A 105 -4.47 -68.80 49.82
C PRO A 105 -4.80 -67.81 48.69
N THR A 106 -5.97 -67.18 48.80
CA THR A 106 -6.43 -66.14 47.87
C THR A 106 -5.33 -65.07 47.71
N PRO A 107 -4.86 -64.78 46.48
CA PRO A 107 -3.80 -63.81 46.27
C PRO A 107 -4.24 -62.41 46.76
N PRO A 108 -3.35 -61.61 47.37
CA PRO A 108 -3.71 -60.36 48.00
C PRO A 108 -4.40 -59.42 47.01
N ALA A 109 -5.55 -58.86 47.43
CA ALA A 109 -6.37 -58.02 46.58
C ALA A 109 -5.59 -56.79 46.09
N VAL A 110 -5.39 -56.69 44.77
CA VAL A 110 -4.63 -55.63 44.11
C VAL A 110 -5.21 -54.26 44.46
N VAL A 111 -4.44 -53.45 45.19
CA VAL A 111 -4.96 -52.20 45.77
C VAL A 111 -5.01 -51.10 44.70
N VAL A 112 -6.20 -50.52 44.52
CA VAL A 112 -6.46 -49.41 43.60
C VAL A 112 -6.76 -48.15 44.41
N GLN A 113 -5.83 -47.20 44.44
CA GLN A 113 -5.87 -46.08 45.39
C GLN A 113 -5.31 -44.76 44.83
N GLY A 114 -5.44 -43.68 45.61
CA GLY A 114 -4.92 -42.36 45.26
C GLY A 114 -5.51 -41.80 43.95
N PRO A 115 -4.77 -40.96 43.21
CA PRO A 115 -5.25 -40.35 41.97
C PRO A 115 -5.60 -41.35 40.85
N ILE A 116 -4.91 -42.50 40.82
CA ILE A 116 -5.23 -43.59 39.88
C ILE A 116 -6.57 -44.24 40.26
N GLY A 117 -6.78 -44.54 41.55
CA GLY A 117 -8.05 -45.07 42.03
C GLY A 117 -9.22 -44.10 41.85
N ALA A 118 -9.01 -42.80 42.05
CA ALA A 118 -10.02 -41.78 41.76
C ALA A 118 -10.46 -41.81 40.28
N LYS A 119 -9.50 -41.91 39.34
CA LYS A 119 -9.79 -42.00 37.90
C LYS A 119 -10.42 -43.35 37.49
N TRP A 120 -10.06 -44.44 38.16
CA TRP A 120 -10.71 -45.74 37.95
C TRP A 120 -12.18 -45.70 38.41
N THR A 121 -12.46 -45.12 39.57
CA THR A 121 -13.83 -44.91 40.07
C THR A 121 -14.65 -43.98 39.17
N GLU A 122 -14.06 -42.89 38.66
CA GLU A 122 -14.68 -42.01 37.65
C GLU A 122 -15.11 -42.81 36.39
N LEU A 123 -14.31 -43.79 35.99
CA LEU A 123 -14.57 -44.69 34.86
C LEU A 123 -15.46 -45.90 35.20
N LYS A 124 -16.18 -45.85 36.34
CA LYS A 124 -17.08 -46.89 36.92
C LYS A 124 -16.41 -48.13 37.53
N GLY A 125 -15.12 -48.05 37.86
CA GLY A 125 -14.40 -49.08 38.60
C GLY A 125 -14.37 -50.43 37.88
N ALA A 126 -14.56 -51.52 38.63
CA ALA A 126 -14.53 -52.89 38.11
C ALA A 126 -15.65 -53.17 37.08
N SER A 127 -16.80 -52.50 37.20
CA SER A 127 -17.89 -52.54 36.22
C SER A 127 -17.69 -51.57 35.04
N GLY A 128 -16.53 -50.91 34.99
CA GLY A 128 -16.16 -49.90 34.01
C GLY A 128 -15.39 -50.43 32.80
N VAL A 129 -15.08 -49.53 31.87
CA VAL A 129 -14.34 -49.85 30.62
C VAL A 129 -12.90 -50.34 30.84
N LEU A 130 -12.38 -50.24 32.06
CA LEU A 130 -11.08 -50.75 32.47
C LEU A 130 -11.13 -52.14 33.12
N GLY A 131 -12.28 -52.58 33.67
CA GLY A 131 -12.37 -53.83 34.43
C GLY A 131 -11.57 -53.79 35.75
N ALA A 132 -11.25 -54.98 36.27
CA ALA A 132 -10.46 -55.15 37.49
C ALA A 132 -8.97 -54.76 37.29
N ALA A 133 -8.27 -54.46 38.38
CA ALA A 133 -6.83 -54.23 38.36
C ALA A 133 -6.07 -55.56 38.28
N THR A 134 -5.05 -55.63 37.42
CA THR A 134 -4.29 -56.85 37.12
C THR A 134 -2.84 -56.79 37.61
N ALA A 135 -2.41 -55.66 38.17
CA ALA A 135 -1.15 -55.49 38.88
C ALA A 135 -1.22 -54.28 39.82
N ASP A 136 -0.36 -54.26 40.84
CA ASP A 136 -0.22 -53.10 41.73
C ASP A 136 0.28 -51.85 40.99
N GLN A 137 -0.03 -50.68 41.56
CA GLN A 137 0.50 -49.40 41.08
C GLN A 137 2.04 -49.38 41.17
N ARG A 138 2.71 -49.16 40.04
CA ARG A 138 4.16 -48.98 39.97
C ARG A 138 4.49 -47.52 39.67
N CYS A 139 5.44 -46.94 40.39
CA CYS A 139 5.89 -45.57 40.17
C CYS A 139 7.39 -45.54 39.85
N SER A 140 7.78 -44.79 38.82
CA SER A 140 9.18 -44.56 38.43
C SER A 140 9.34 -43.19 37.78
N SER A 141 10.42 -42.47 38.10
CA SER A 141 10.79 -41.18 37.51
C SER A 141 9.65 -40.14 37.44
N GLY A 142 8.80 -40.09 38.48
CA GLY A 142 7.67 -39.14 38.57
C GLY A 142 6.39 -39.56 37.82
N VAL A 143 6.38 -40.74 37.20
CA VAL A 143 5.20 -41.35 36.56
C VAL A 143 4.75 -42.56 37.36
N CYS A 144 3.48 -42.59 37.78
CA CYS A 144 2.84 -43.81 38.30
C CYS A 144 1.97 -44.44 37.23
N SER A 145 1.86 -45.77 37.22
CA SER A 145 0.97 -46.52 36.34
C SER A 145 0.38 -47.74 37.04
N GLN A 146 -0.85 -48.09 36.69
CA GLN A 146 -1.50 -49.33 37.12
C GLN A 146 -2.19 -50.00 35.92
N ALA A 147 -2.10 -51.33 35.88
CA ALA A 147 -2.66 -52.15 34.80
C ALA A 147 -4.04 -52.68 35.19
N PHE A 148 -4.94 -52.73 34.21
CA PHE A 148 -6.30 -53.23 34.36
C PHE A 148 -6.65 -54.14 33.16
N GLU A 149 -7.66 -54.99 33.28
CA GLU A 149 -8.05 -55.94 32.22
C GLU A 149 -8.31 -55.25 30.86
N GLY A 150 -8.99 -54.10 30.92
CA GLY A 150 -9.41 -53.27 29.80
C GLY A 150 -8.44 -52.15 29.42
N GLY A 151 -7.30 -51.97 30.10
CA GLY A 151 -6.39 -50.85 29.81
C GLY A 151 -5.28 -50.60 30.85
N SER A 152 -4.85 -49.36 30.98
CA SER A 152 -3.90 -48.92 32.02
C SER A 152 -4.13 -47.45 32.33
N ILE A 153 -4.08 -47.06 33.61
CA ILE A 153 -4.09 -45.64 34.00
C ILE A 153 -2.66 -45.21 34.29
N PHE A 154 -2.28 -44.03 33.80
CA PHE A 154 -1.02 -43.36 34.12
C PHE A 154 -1.33 -42.06 34.86
N TRP A 155 -0.56 -41.75 35.91
CA TRP A 155 -0.65 -40.50 36.66
C TRP A 155 0.70 -39.79 36.73
N THR A 156 0.68 -38.47 36.57
CA THR A 156 1.78 -37.58 36.95
C THR A 156 1.25 -36.37 37.71
N THR A 157 2.11 -35.73 38.50
CA THR A 157 1.81 -34.45 39.17
C THR A 157 1.54 -33.31 38.18
N ALA A 158 2.02 -33.40 36.94
CA ALA A 158 1.90 -32.34 35.93
C ALA A 158 0.62 -32.42 35.10
N THR A 159 -0.01 -33.59 35.00
CA THR A 159 -1.17 -33.83 34.11
C THR A 159 -2.40 -34.34 34.85
N GLY A 160 -2.23 -35.02 35.99
CA GLY A 160 -3.28 -35.84 36.58
C GLY A 160 -3.26 -37.27 36.01
N ALA A 161 -4.37 -37.99 36.22
CA ALA A 161 -4.52 -39.40 35.89
C ALA A 161 -5.31 -39.58 34.58
N HIS A 162 -4.74 -40.33 33.62
CA HIS A 162 -5.31 -40.56 32.30
C HIS A 162 -5.28 -42.06 31.92
N PRO A 163 -6.36 -42.61 31.35
CA PRO A 163 -6.40 -43.98 30.87
C PRO A 163 -5.83 -44.10 29.45
N VAL A 164 -5.19 -45.24 29.16
CA VAL A 164 -5.15 -45.81 27.82
C VAL A 164 -6.04 -47.04 27.83
N LEU A 165 -7.06 -47.07 26.96
CA LEU A 165 -7.99 -48.18 26.85
C LEU A 165 -7.48 -49.22 25.83
N ARG A 166 -7.52 -50.50 26.18
CA ARG A 166 -6.98 -51.62 25.39
C ARG A 166 -8.00 -52.27 24.47
N LYS A 167 -9.26 -52.34 24.92
CA LYS A 167 -10.40 -52.96 24.21
C LYS A 167 -11.47 -51.96 23.76
N ALA A 168 -11.54 -50.79 24.41
CA ALA A 168 -12.50 -49.72 24.13
C ALA A 168 -11.79 -48.46 23.61
N GLY A 169 -12.55 -47.51 23.07
CA GLY A 169 -11.99 -46.34 22.39
C GLY A 169 -11.32 -46.69 21.06
N HIS A 170 -10.66 -45.71 20.45
CA HIS A 170 -9.99 -45.85 19.16
C HIS A 170 -8.48 -45.59 19.29
N THR A 171 -8.06 -44.61 20.09
CA THR A 171 -6.63 -44.21 20.17
C THR A 171 -5.83 -45.18 21.03
N GLY A 172 -6.42 -45.72 22.09
CA GLY A 172 -5.75 -46.64 23.00
C GLY A 172 -5.33 -47.98 22.37
N PRO A 173 -6.18 -48.68 21.60
CA PRO A 173 -5.78 -49.88 20.87
C PRO A 173 -4.60 -49.64 19.92
N ARG A 174 -4.54 -48.46 19.27
CA ARG A 174 -3.40 -48.06 18.43
C ARG A 174 -2.14 -47.81 19.26
N TRP A 175 -2.24 -47.18 20.42
CA TRP A 175 -1.11 -46.96 21.34
C TRP A 175 -0.45 -48.29 21.72
N HIS A 176 -1.25 -49.29 22.13
CA HIS A 176 -0.74 -50.63 22.45
C HIS A 176 -0.04 -51.28 21.24
N ALA A 177 -0.67 -51.26 20.07
CA ALA A 177 -0.12 -51.86 18.84
C ALA A 177 1.17 -51.19 18.32
N LYS A 178 1.49 -49.96 18.76
CA LYS A 178 2.68 -49.20 18.37
C LYS A 178 3.88 -49.35 19.32
N GLY A 179 3.77 -50.17 20.38
CA GLY A 179 4.80 -50.28 21.43
C GLY A 179 4.58 -49.36 22.65
N GLY A 180 3.42 -48.70 22.73
CA GLY A 180 2.94 -47.98 23.90
C GLY A 180 3.93 -46.98 24.51
N LEU A 181 4.21 -47.17 25.81
CA LEU A 181 5.01 -46.26 26.63
C LEU A 181 6.40 -45.96 26.04
N ALA A 182 7.04 -46.94 25.40
CA ALA A 182 8.37 -46.77 24.82
C ALA A 182 8.39 -45.86 23.57
N VAL A 183 7.26 -45.77 22.85
CA VAL A 183 7.17 -45.06 21.56
C VAL A 183 6.37 -43.76 21.68
N LEU A 184 5.15 -43.82 22.21
CA LEU A 184 4.30 -42.63 22.37
C LEU A 184 4.49 -41.93 23.73
N GLY A 185 5.00 -42.64 24.74
CA GLY A 185 4.99 -42.17 26.12
C GLY A 185 3.64 -42.43 26.81
N TYR A 186 3.54 -42.05 28.09
CA TYR A 186 2.29 -42.08 28.85
C TYR A 186 1.29 -41.03 28.33
N PRO A 187 -0.04 -41.27 28.44
CA PRO A 187 -1.07 -40.30 28.09
C PRO A 187 -1.00 -39.04 28.95
N ILE A 188 -1.21 -37.89 28.32
CA ILE A 188 -1.33 -36.56 28.98
C ILE A 188 -2.72 -35.94 28.78
N THR A 189 -3.63 -36.70 28.17
CA THR A 189 -5.09 -36.49 28.18
C THR A 189 -5.76 -37.86 28.17
N ASP A 190 -7.04 -37.89 28.54
CA ASP A 190 -7.94 -39.00 28.19
C ASP A 190 -8.14 -39.06 26.65
N GLU A 191 -8.76 -40.12 26.14
CA GLU A 191 -9.31 -40.11 24.77
C GLU A 191 -10.57 -39.24 24.77
N THR A 192 -10.51 -38.07 24.13
CA THR A 192 -11.62 -37.09 24.12
C THR A 192 -12.37 -37.11 22.79
N ALA A 193 -13.69 -37.03 22.86
CA ALA A 193 -14.55 -36.90 21.68
C ALA A 193 -14.56 -35.45 21.18
N VAL A 194 -14.41 -35.28 19.86
CA VAL A 194 -14.41 -33.99 19.17
C VAL A 194 -15.14 -34.12 17.83
N SER A 195 -15.54 -32.99 17.22
CA SER A 195 -16.25 -33.02 15.95
C SER A 195 -15.41 -33.71 14.85
N GLY A 196 -15.86 -34.88 14.41
CA GLY A 196 -15.18 -35.75 13.45
C GLY A 196 -14.49 -37.00 14.02
N GLY A 197 -14.49 -37.23 15.34
CA GLY A 197 -13.97 -38.47 15.93
C GLY A 197 -13.40 -38.30 17.34
N THR A 198 -12.23 -38.89 17.62
CA THR A 198 -11.59 -38.84 18.94
C THR A 198 -10.11 -38.49 18.87
N ILE A 199 -9.55 -37.95 19.96
CA ILE A 199 -8.16 -37.52 20.06
C ILE A 199 -7.57 -37.85 21.42
N GLN A 200 -6.31 -38.33 21.44
CA GLN A 200 -5.53 -38.50 22.65
C GLN A 200 -4.10 -38.02 22.45
N LYS A 201 -3.56 -37.37 23.48
CA LYS A 201 -2.24 -36.72 23.47
C LYS A 201 -1.30 -37.48 24.42
N PHE A 202 -0.05 -37.65 24.02
CA PHE A 202 0.94 -38.43 24.77
C PHE A 202 2.24 -37.64 25.02
N SER A 203 2.92 -37.99 26.11
CA SER A 203 4.05 -37.25 26.69
C SER A 203 5.27 -37.10 25.76
N ASN A 204 5.51 -38.04 24.83
CA ASN A 204 6.56 -37.87 23.81
C ASN A 204 6.23 -36.77 22.78
N GLY A 205 5.11 -36.06 22.92
CA GLY A 205 4.65 -35.06 21.97
C GLY A 205 4.13 -35.71 20.69
N ILE A 206 3.43 -36.84 20.84
CA ILE A 206 2.70 -37.55 19.79
C ILE A 206 1.21 -37.39 20.08
N VAL A 207 0.42 -37.21 19.03
CA VAL A 207 -1.05 -37.18 19.09
C VAL A 207 -1.58 -38.29 18.19
N LEU A 208 -2.52 -39.07 18.72
CA LEU A 208 -3.35 -39.97 17.94
C LEU A 208 -4.73 -39.34 17.76
N ALA A 209 -5.21 -39.33 16.52
CA ALA A 209 -6.50 -38.78 16.12
C ALA A 209 -7.25 -39.78 15.24
N TRP A 210 -8.40 -40.25 15.71
CA TRP A 210 -9.34 -41.03 14.91
C TRP A 210 -10.28 -40.07 14.18
N THR A 211 -10.40 -40.21 12.85
CA THR A 211 -11.21 -39.33 12.00
C THR A 211 -12.55 -39.93 11.58
N GLY A 212 -13.05 -40.92 12.34
CA GLY A 212 -14.20 -41.75 11.96
C GLY A 212 -13.90 -42.78 10.86
N THR A 213 -12.82 -42.60 10.09
CA THR A 213 -12.44 -43.45 8.95
C THR A 213 -11.00 -43.94 9.00
N GLN A 214 -10.07 -43.17 9.57
CA GLN A 214 -8.66 -43.52 9.68
C GLN A 214 -8.04 -43.02 10.99
N MET A 215 -6.95 -43.67 11.39
CA MET A 215 -6.15 -43.31 12.55
C MET A 215 -4.91 -42.54 12.11
N LEU A 216 -4.84 -41.26 12.47
CA LEU A 216 -3.74 -40.36 12.14
C LEU A 216 -2.82 -40.14 13.35
N GLU A 217 -1.53 -40.06 13.07
CA GLU A 217 -0.44 -39.90 14.06
C GLU A 217 0.42 -38.72 13.63
N PHE A 218 0.65 -37.75 14.52
CA PHE A 218 1.53 -36.61 14.23
C PHE A 218 2.27 -36.11 15.48
N SER A 219 3.43 -35.47 15.30
CA SER A 219 4.19 -34.90 16.42
C SER A 219 3.88 -33.43 16.64
N THR A 220 3.62 -33.04 17.88
CA THR A 220 3.39 -31.67 18.31
C THR A 220 4.68 -30.89 18.62
N ARG A 221 5.85 -31.55 18.59
CA ARG A 221 7.14 -30.93 18.93
C ARG A 221 7.85 -30.28 17.74
N SER A 222 7.43 -30.55 16.50
CA SER A 222 8.10 -30.08 15.28
C SER A 222 7.11 -29.85 14.12
N GLY A 223 7.65 -29.48 12.95
CA GLY A 223 6.92 -29.49 11.67
C GLY A 223 5.60 -28.73 11.69
N ILE A 224 4.55 -29.40 11.23
CA ILE A 224 3.18 -28.88 11.21
C ILE A 224 2.52 -28.92 12.60
N GLY A 225 2.72 -29.99 13.37
CA GLY A 225 2.02 -30.18 14.65
C GLY A 225 2.40 -29.17 15.73
N SER A 226 3.62 -28.64 15.73
CA SER A 226 4.00 -27.53 16.62
C SER A 226 3.22 -26.24 16.31
N ARG A 227 2.90 -25.99 15.03
CA ARG A 227 1.99 -24.90 14.67
C ARG A 227 0.54 -25.20 15.04
N TRP A 228 0.09 -26.45 14.93
CA TRP A 228 -1.26 -26.84 15.36
C TRP A 228 -1.47 -26.52 16.85
N VAL A 229 -0.51 -26.88 17.72
CA VAL A 229 -0.54 -26.48 19.14
C VAL A 229 -0.51 -24.96 19.30
N ALA A 230 0.45 -24.27 18.66
CA ALA A 230 0.61 -22.81 18.79
C ALA A 230 -0.58 -22.00 18.21
N ALA A 231 -1.48 -22.63 17.45
CA ALA A 231 -2.71 -22.04 16.95
C ALA A 231 -3.94 -22.31 17.84
N GLY A 232 -3.81 -23.10 18.91
CA GLY A 232 -4.92 -23.49 19.80
C GLY A 232 -5.49 -24.89 19.57
N GLY A 233 -4.75 -25.77 18.88
CA GLY A 233 -5.04 -27.20 18.79
C GLY A 233 -6.42 -27.53 18.21
N GLU A 234 -7.03 -28.61 18.72
CA GLU A 234 -8.34 -29.11 18.31
C GLU A 234 -9.47 -28.08 18.47
N ALA A 235 -9.37 -27.16 19.43
CA ALA A 235 -10.37 -26.11 19.62
C ALA A 235 -10.42 -25.16 18.41
N VAL A 236 -9.26 -24.76 17.86
CA VAL A 236 -9.16 -23.74 16.81
C VAL A 236 -9.04 -24.33 15.40
N LEU A 237 -8.33 -25.46 15.25
CA LEU A 237 -8.10 -26.13 13.96
C LEU A 237 -8.92 -27.40 13.75
N GLY A 238 -9.38 -28.04 14.83
CA GLY A 238 -9.99 -29.36 14.79
C GLY A 238 -8.99 -30.51 14.57
N LEU A 239 -9.51 -31.68 14.21
CA LEU A 239 -8.73 -32.87 13.89
C LEU A 239 -7.99 -32.71 12.55
N PRO A 240 -6.84 -33.40 12.37
CA PRO A 240 -6.30 -33.62 11.03
C PRO A 240 -7.28 -34.47 10.20
N MET A 241 -7.42 -34.15 8.91
CA MET A 241 -8.20 -34.93 7.95
C MET A 241 -7.32 -35.83 7.07
N THR A 242 -6.03 -35.48 6.95
CA THR A 242 -5.04 -36.19 6.14
C THR A 242 -3.77 -36.45 6.95
N ALA A 243 -2.96 -37.41 6.50
CA ALA A 243 -1.55 -37.42 6.85
C ALA A 243 -0.85 -36.12 6.38
N GLU A 244 0.35 -35.84 6.90
CA GLU A 244 1.20 -34.76 6.40
C GLU A 244 1.77 -35.13 5.02
N VAL A 245 1.54 -34.27 4.03
CA VAL A 245 1.99 -34.43 2.65
C VAL A 245 3.17 -33.52 2.40
N CYS A 246 4.37 -34.09 2.39
CA CYS A 246 5.63 -33.41 2.07
C CYS A 246 5.98 -33.52 0.57
N GLY A 247 7.03 -32.80 0.14
CA GLY A 247 7.47 -32.77 -1.26
C GLY A 247 6.90 -31.60 -2.06
N LEU A 248 6.26 -30.62 -1.40
CA LEU A 248 5.89 -29.36 -2.04
C LEU A 248 7.15 -28.55 -2.40
N LYS A 249 7.00 -27.58 -3.31
CA LYS A 249 8.02 -26.60 -3.72
C LYS A 249 8.85 -26.11 -2.53
N ALA A 250 10.18 -26.08 -2.69
CA ALA A 250 11.15 -25.77 -1.63
C ALA A 250 11.11 -26.72 -0.41
N ALA A 251 10.83 -28.01 -0.64
CA ALA A 251 10.72 -29.06 0.39
C ALA A 251 9.72 -28.71 1.52
N GLY A 252 8.60 -28.09 1.13
CA GLY A 252 7.49 -27.81 2.04
C GLY A 252 6.56 -29.00 2.24
N CYS A 253 5.72 -28.90 3.26
CA CYS A 253 4.71 -29.90 3.61
C CYS A 253 3.36 -29.22 3.88
N VAL A 254 2.27 -29.98 3.80
CA VAL A 254 0.91 -29.54 4.12
C VAL A 254 0.13 -30.63 4.83
N GLN A 255 -0.74 -30.25 5.77
CA GLN A 255 -1.75 -31.12 6.36
C GLN A 255 -3.08 -30.39 6.38
N GLN A 256 -4.17 -31.06 6.00
CA GLN A 256 -5.52 -30.50 6.15
C GLN A 256 -6.03 -30.80 7.57
N PHE A 257 -6.61 -29.81 8.25
CA PHE A 257 -7.41 -29.98 9.47
C PHE A 257 -8.84 -29.49 9.20
N THR A 258 -9.82 -29.96 9.98
CA THR A 258 -11.25 -29.72 9.68
C THR A 258 -11.65 -28.24 9.59
N LYS A 259 -10.91 -27.33 10.24
CA LYS A 259 -11.16 -25.87 10.16
C LYS A 259 -10.18 -25.11 9.24
N GLY A 260 -9.10 -25.74 8.76
CA GLY A 260 -8.14 -25.12 7.84
C GLY A 260 -6.82 -25.87 7.69
N PRO A 261 -6.07 -25.68 6.59
CA PRO A 261 -4.78 -26.31 6.38
C PRO A 261 -3.63 -25.57 7.06
N ILE A 262 -2.63 -26.33 7.50
CA ILE A 262 -1.31 -25.79 7.84
C ILE A 262 -0.36 -26.10 6.69
N TYR A 263 0.38 -25.09 6.23
CA TYR A 263 1.52 -25.25 5.34
C TYR A 263 2.81 -24.97 6.10
N TRP A 264 3.82 -25.81 5.91
CA TRP A 264 5.14 -25.67 6.51
C TRP A 264 6.21 -25.57 5.43
N VAL A 265 7.21 -24.71 5.65
CA VAL A 265 8.45 -24.67 4.85
C VAL A 265 9.64 -24.30 5.74
N ARG A 266 10.81 -24.86 5.43
CA ARG A 266 12.06 -24.60 6.17
C ARG A 266 12.37 -23.10 6.20
N GLY A 267 12.77 -22.60 7.38
CA GLY A 267 13.07 -21.18 7.60
C GLY A 267 11.85 -20.29 7.90
N VAL A 268 10.62 -20.77 7.68
CA VAL A 268 9.36 -20.04 7.99
C VAL A 268 8.50 -20.76 9.02
N GLY A 269 8.63 -22.09 9.12
CA GLY A 269 7.82 -22.92 10.00
C GLY A 269 6.38 -23.09 9.50
N GLY A 270 5.52 -23.63 10.36
CA GLY A 270 4.11 -23.86 10.02
C GLY A 270 3.29 -22.58 10.09
N GLN A 271 2.42 -22.37 9.10
CA GLN A 271 1.48 -21.25 9.00
C GLN A 271 0.09 -21.77 8.61
N VAL A 272 -0.96 -21.30 9.30
CA VAL A 272 -2.35 -21.54 8.90
C VAL A 272 -2.79 -20.47 7.90
N VAL A 273 -3.63 -20.82 6.93
CA VAL A 273 -4.23 -19.88 5.96
C VAL A 273 -5.74 -20.14 5.93
N TRP A 274 -6.57 -19.11 6.17
CA TRP A 274 -8.01 -19.30 6.43
C TRP A 274 -8.94 -18.75 5.33
N GLY A 275 -10.16 -19.30 5.27
CA GLY A 275 -11.33 -18.71 4.60
C GLY A 275 -11.07 -18.08 3.22
N GLY A 276 -11.47 -16.81 3.08
CA GLY A 276 -11.33 -16.07 1.82
C GLY A 276 -9.88 -15.88 1.36
N ILE A 277 -8.93 -15.74 2.30
CA ILE A 277 -7.51 -15.62 2.00
C ILE A 277 -6.97 -16.94 1.42
N LEU A 278 -7.33 -18.08 2.02
CA LEU A 278 -7.03 -19.42 1.52
C LEU A 278 -7.59 -19.63 0.12
N GLY A 279 -8.86 -19.28 -0.11
CA GLY A 279 -9.49 -19.36 -1.43
C GLY A 279 -8.74 -18.55 -2.48
N ARG A 280 -8.41 -17.28 -2.16
CA ARG A 280 -7.69 -16.38 -3.08
C ARG A 280 -6.26 -16.82 -3.38
N TRP A 281 -5.58 -17.42 -2.40
CA TRP A 281 -4.22 -17.96 -2.55
C TRP A 281 -4.23 -19.27 -3.35
N LYS A 282 -5.14 -20.22 -3.05
CA LYS A 282 -5.34 -21.44 -3.84
C LYS A 282 -5.66 -21.09 -5.30
N ALA A 283 -6.59 -20.17 -5.54
CA ALA A 283 -6.94 -19.68 -6.89
C ALA A 283 -5.80 -18.95 -7.63
N ALA A 284 -4.73 -18.53 -6.93
CA ALA A 284 -3.53 -17.98 -7.55
C ALA A 284 -2.46 -19.05 -7.87
N GLY A 285 -2.67 -20.32 -7.51
CA GLY A 285 -1.68 -21.39 -7.59
C GLY A 285 -0.91 -21.67 -6.28
N ALA A 286 -1.43 -21.21 -5.14
CA ALA A 286 -0.88 -21.43 -3.79
C ALA A 286 0.65 -21.18 -3.71
N GLN A 287 1.42 -22.09 -3.12
CA GLN A 287 2.88 -21.98 -2.99
C GLN A 287 3.61 -21.94 -4.35
N ASN A 288 3.01 -22.51 -5.40
CA ASN A 288 3.60 -22.52 -6.75
C ASN A 288 3.55 -21.13 -7.39
N SER A 289 2.56 -20.31 -7.01
CA SER A 289 2.36 -18.93 -7.45
C SER A 289 3.52 -17.98 -7.12
N VAL A 290 3.44 -16.76 -7.68
CA VAL A 290 4.32 -15.62 -7.37
C VAL A 290 4.20 -15.09 -5.94
N LEU A 291 3.21 -15.53 -5.15
CA LEU A 291 3.11 -15.19 -3.73
C LEU A 291 3.97 -16.13 -2.85
N GLY A 292 4.26 -17.35 -3.31
CA GLY A 292 4.95 -18.35 -2.51
C GLY A 292 4.16 -18.76 -1.25
N TYR A 293 4.89 -19.18 -0.21
CA TYR A 293 4.31 -19.55 1.08
C TYR A 293 3.84 -18.35 1.90
N PRO A 294 2.85 -18.51 2.81
CA PRO A 294 2.61 -17.57 3.91
C PRO A 294 3.87 -17.41 4.77
N VAL A 295 4.12 -16.19 5.27
CA VAL A 295 5.26 -15.84 6.16
C VAL A 295 4.82 -15.15 7.45
N SER A 296 3.53 -15.20 7.76
CA SER A 296 2.96 -14.78 9.04
C SER A 296 1.67 -15.56 9.32
N ALA A 297 1.22 -15.52 10.57
CA ALA A 297 -0.20 -15.72 10.86
C ALA A 297 -1.06 -14.69 10.10
N GLU A 298 -2.33 -15.01 9.92
CA GLU A 298 -3.34 -14.03 9.52
C GLU A 298 -3.59 -13.03 10.67
N SER A 299 -3.67 -11.74 10.33
CA SER A 299 -3.87 -10.64 11.27
C SER A 299 -5.20 -9.96 10.97
N CYS A 300 -6.20 -10.24 11.80
CA CYS A 300 -7.51 -9.62 11.77
C CYS A 300 -7.59 -8.38 12.67
N GLY A 301 -8.71 -7.65 12.63
CA GLY A 301 -8.87 -6.38 13.35
C GLY A 301 -8.43 -5.16 12.54
N LEU A 302 -8.43 -5.28 11.20
CA LEU A 302 -8.33 -4.15 10.29
C LEU A 302 -9.71 -3.45 10.17
N PRO A 303 -9.78 -2.23 9.58
CA PRO A 303 -11.05 -1.55 9.32
C PRO A 303 -12.06 -2.43 8.58
N SER A 304 -13.36 -2.18 8.79
CA SER A 304 -14.44 -3.00 8.21
C SER A 304 -14.36 -4.50 8.56
N ARG A 305 -13.81 -4.85 9.74
CA ARG A 305 -13.59 -6.22 10.23
C ARG A 305 -12.69 -7.08 9.33
N GLY A 306 -11.84 -6.47 8.52
CA GLY A 306 -10.96 -7.19 7.61
C GLY A 306 -9.73 -7.83 8.28
N CYS A 307 -9.02 -8.62 7.47
CA CYS A 307 -7.81 -9.35 7.84
C CYS A 307 -6.74 -9.25 6.74
N VAL A 308 -5.48 -9.49 7.10
CA VAL A 308 -4.35 -9.58 6.16
C VAL A 308 -3.44 -10.74 6.53
N GLN A 309 -2.90 -11.43 5.52
CA GLN A 309 -1.79 -12.36 5.71
C GLN A 309 -0.64 -12.03 4.76
N ARG A 310 0.60 -12.10 5.27
CA ARG A 310 1.82 -11.88 4.48
C ARG A 310 2.28 -13.18 3.86
N PHE A 311 2.78 -13.10 2.63
CA PHE A 311 3.35 -14.21 1.87
C PHE A 311 4.74 -13.80 1.36
N GLN A 312 5.58 -14.77 0.98
CA GLN A 312 6.97 -14.51 0.52
C GLN A 312 7.04 -13.43 -0.57
N GLY A 313 6.09 -13.45 -1.50
CA GLY A 313 6.01 -12.51 -2.62
C GLY A 313 5.02 -11.36 -2.46
N GLY A 314 4.38 -11.15 -1.30
CA GLY A 314 3.39 -10.07 -1.15
C GLY A 314 2.48 -10.19 0.08
N SER A 315 1.24 -9.72 -0.04
CA SER A 315 0.20 -9.91 1.00
C SER A 315 -1.18 -10.04 0.39
N ILE A 316 -2.05 -10.79 1.05
CA ILE A 316 -3.48 -10.88 0.70
C ILE A 316 -4.26 -10.15 1.78
N TYR A 317 -5.07 -9.19 1.37
CA TYR A 317 -6.01 -8.46 2.22
C TYR A 317 -7.42 -8.97 1.96
N TRP A 318 -8.20 -9.20 3.01
CA TRP A 318 -9.61 -9.56 2.93
C TRP A 318 -10.48 -8.58 3.72
N SER A 319 -11.66 -8.28 3.19
CA SER A 319 -12.76 -7.70 3.95
C SER A 319 -14.10 -8.28 3.49
N PRO A 320 -15.17 -8.20 4.30
CA PRO A 320 -16.52 -8.62 3.88
C PRO A 320 -17.03 -7.90 2.62
N THR A 321 -16.58 -6.67 2.36
CA THR A 321 -17.08 -5.83 1.24
C THR A 321 -16.23 -5.91 -0.03
N THR A 322 -14.98 -6.39 0.05
CA THR A 322 -14.07 -6.50 -1.11
C THR A 322 -13.70 -7.93 -1.49
N GLY A 323 -14.04 -8.91 -0.64
CA GLY A 323 -13.42 -10.23 -0.71
C GLY A 323 -11.91 -10.16 -0.46
N ALA A 324 -11.20 -11.22 -0.85
CA ALA A 324 -9.74 -11.32 -0.71
C ALA A 324 -9.03 -10.92 -2.00
N GLN A 325 -8.04 -10.04 -1.91
CA GLN A 325 -7.19 -9.63 -3.04
C GLN A 325 -5.71 -9.57 -2.65
N ALA A 326 -4.85 -9.94 -3.60
CA ALA A 326 -3.41 -9.94 -3.45
C ALA A 326 -2.78 -8.62 -3.94
N THR A 327 -1.80 -8.11 -3.21
CA THR A 327 -1.04 -6.89 -3.50
C THR A 327 0.45 -7.18 -3.26
N ARG A 328 1.34 -6.89 -4.21
CA ARG A 328 2.74 -7.38 -4.17
C ARG A 328 3.74 -6.42 -4.85
N ALA A 329 5.02 -6.78 -4.79
CA ALA A 329 6.11 -6.04 -5.46
C ALA A 329 6.02 -4.51 -5.23
N GLY A 330 6.32 -3.69 -6.25
CA GLY A 330 6.30 -2.22 -6.12
C GLY A 330 4.92 -1.63 -5.75
N ILE A 331 3.82 -2.23 -6.20
CA ILE A 331 2.46 -1.78 -5.86
C ILE A 331 2.16 -2.04 -4.38
N GLY A 332 2.48 -3.23 -3.89
CA GLY A 332 2.37 -3.64 -2.49
C GLY A 332 3.24 -2.79 -1.56
N SER A 333 4.50 -2.55 -1.91
CA SER A 333 5.37 -1.65 -1.16
C SER A 333 4.80 -0.22 -1.09
N ARG A 334 4.23 0.29 -2.19
CA ARG A 334 3.62 1.62 -2.23
C ARG A 334 2.32 1.70 -1.43
N TYR A 335 1.51 0.64 -1.46
CA TYR A 335 0.27 0.52 -0.68
C TYR A 335 0.56 0.44 0.83
N LEU A 336 1.54 -0.36 1.24
CA LEU A 336 2.02 -0.43 2.63
C LEU A 336 2.53 0.93 3.12
N ALA A 337 3.39 1.60 2.33
CA ALA A 337 3.91 2.93 2.65
C ALA A 337 2.81 4.02 2.73
N ALA A 338 1.64 3.78 2.14
CA ALA A 338 0.48 4.67 2.21
C ALA A 338 -0.51 4.32 3.35
N GLY A 339 -0.15 3.40 4.25
CA GLY A 339 -0.98 2.96 5.38
C GLY A 339 -1.88 1.75 5.11
N ALA A 340 -1.72 1.10 3.95
CA ALA A 340 -2.52 -0.04 3.50
C ALA A 340 -4.04 0.22 3.66
N SER A 341 -4.82 -0.73 4.21
CA SER A 341 -6.27 -0.61 4.37
C SER A 341 -6.72 0.36 5.47
N ARG A 342 -5.79 0.93 6.23
CA ARG A 342 -6.01 2.08 7.13
C ARG A 342 -5.71 3.43 6.45
N GLY A 343 -5.06 3.40 5.29
CA GLY A 343 -4.71 4.58 4.49
C GLY A 343 -5.82 5.05 3.55
N MET A 344 -5.58 6.16 2.86
CA MET A 344 -6.57 6.82 1.98
C MET A 344 -7.06 5.97 0.79
N LEU A 345 -6.45 4.82 0.52
CA LEU A 345 -6.85 3.90 -0.54
C LEU A 345 -7.90 2.88 -0.10
N GLY A 346 -8.07 2.63 1.21
CA GLY A 346 -8.88 1.51 1.69
C GLY A 346 -8.40 0.17 1.14
N TYR A 347 -9.29 -0.81 1.03
CA TYR A 347 -8.96 -2.16 0.55
C TYR A 347 -8.73 -2.23 -0.97
N PRO A 348 -7.88 -3.15 -1.45
CA PRO A 348 -7.82 -3.53 -2.86
C PRO A 348 -9.16 -4.13 -3.33
N LEU A 349 -9.62 -3.68 -4.50
CA LEU A 349 -10.82 -4.17 -5.18
C LEU A 349 -10.49 -5.27 -6.20
N THR A 350 -9.30 -5.22 -6.79
CA THR A 350 -8.80 -6.20 -7.78
C THR A 350 -7.48 -6.80 -7.29
N GLY A 351 -7.03 -7.87 -7.95
CA GLY A 351 -5.58 -8.17 -8.00
C GLY A 351 -4.83 -7.14 -8.85
N GLU A 352 -3.53 -7.35 -9.01
CA GLU A 352 -2.73 -6.57 -9.97
C GLU A 352 -3.09 -6.94 -11.42
N ILE A 353 -3.38 -5.91 -12.21
CA ILE A 353 -3.65 -5.98 -13.64
C ILE A 353 -2.36 -5.55 -14.35
N CYS A 354 -1.54 -6.53 -14.72
CA CYS A 354 -0.34 -6.33 -15.53
C CYS A 354 -0.64 -6.39 -17.04
N GLY A 355 0.35 -6.08 -17.87
CA GLY A 355 0.15 -5.94 -19.32
C GLY A 355 -0.33 -4.54 -19.75
N GLN A 356 -0.19 -3.55 -18.87
CA GLN A 356 -0.38 -2.15 -19.22
C GLN A 356 0.76 -1.68 -20.16
N PRO A 357 0.59 -0.57 -20.92
CA PRO A 357 1.63 0.00 -21.78
C PRO A 357 2.99 0.15 -21.09
N ALA A 358 4.08 0.08 -21.86
CA ALA A 358 5.46 0.06 -21.32
C ALA A 358 5.72 -1.05 -20.27
N ARG A 359 5.07 -2.22 -20.43
CA ARG A 359 5.18 -3.41 -19.54
C ARG A 359 4.77 -3.14 -18.08
N GLY A 360 3.92 -2.16 -17.85
CA GLY A 360 3.47 -1.80 -16.50
C GLY A 360 2.35 -2.67 -15.93
N CYS A 361 1.99 -2.36 -14.69
CA CYS A 361 0.89 -2.96 -13.95
C CYS A 361 0.11 -1.88 -13.20
N MET A 362 -1.13 -2.17 -12.85
CA MET A 362 -1.93 -1.31 -11.98
C MET A 362 -2.87 -2.12 -11.08
N GLN A 363 -3.39 -1.52 -10.02
CA GLN A 363 -4.34 -2.16 -9.10
C GLN A 363 -5.39 -1.15 -8.62
N HIS A 364 -6.64 -1.60 -8.53
CA HIS A 364 -7.75 -0.80 -8.01
C HIS A 364 -7.90 -0.97 -6.50
N PHE A 365 -8.20 0.12 -5.81
CA PHE A 365 -8.51 0.18 -4.39
C PHE A 365 -9.76 1.06 -4.18
N GLN A 366 -10.41 0.98 -3.02
CA GLN A 366 -11.63 1.74 -2.73
C GLN A 366 -11.48 3.26 -2.93
N GLY A 367 -10.32 3.84 -2.58
CA GLY A 367 -10.04 5.27 -2.67
C GLY A 367 -9.24 5.74 -3.91
N GLY A 368 -8.91 4.84 -4.84
CA GLY A 368 -8.11 5.20 -6.02
C GLY A 368 -7.40 4.02 -6.68
N ARG A 369 -6.31 4.31 -7.39
CA ARG A 369 -5.51 3.32 -8.13
C ARG A 369 -4.02 3.53 -7.86
N ILE A 370 -3.27 2.44 -7.86
CA ILE A 370 -1.80 2.48 -7.95
C ILE A 370 -1.41 2.05 -9.36
N TYR A 371 -0.55 2.84 -10.00
CA TYR A 371 0.04 2.56 -11.30
C TYR A 371 1.55 2.36 -11.14
N TRP A 372 2.11 1.33 -11.77
CA TRP A 372 3.54 1.02 -11.78
C TRP A 372 4.04 0.78 -13.20
N SER A 373 5.24 1.29 -13.51
CA SER A 373 6.02 0.89 -14.68
C SER A 373 7.50 0.74 -14.29
N PRO A 374 8.32 0.01 -15.09
CA PRO A 374 9.76 -0.07 -14.85
C PRO A 374 10.46 1.30 -14.82
N ALA A 375 9.99 2.26 -15.62
CA ALA A 375 10.60 3.59 -15.76
C ALA A 375 10.16 4.60 -14.70
N THR A 376 9.01 4.38 -14.03
CA THR A 376 8.45 5.33 -13.04
C THR A 376 8.48 4.80 -11.61
N GLY A 377 8.47 3.48 -11.40
CA GLY A 377 8.05 2.91 -10.12
C GLY A 377 6.54 3.09 -9.86
N ALA A 378 6.10 2.81 -8.63
CA ALA A 378 4.69 2.77 -8.25
C ALA A 378 4.20 4.09 -7.64
N TRP A 379 3.12 4.65 -8.19
CA TRP A 379 2.52 5.93 -7.78
C TRP A 379 1.01 5.83 -7.61
N ILE A 380 0.47 6.66 -6.72
CA ILE A 380 -0.95 6.67 -6.34
C ILE A 380 -1.67 7.79 -7.11
N SER A 381 -2.75 7.46 -7.81
CA SER A 381 -3.71 8.42 -8.37
C SER A 381 -5.08 8.21 -7.72
N GLY A 382 -5.64 9.26 -7.13
CA GLY A 382 -6.93 9.22 -6.43
C GLY A 382 -7.88 10.34 -6.86
N ARG A 383 -8.93 10.51 -6.05
CA ARG A 383 -9.85 11.67 -6.03
C ARG A 383 -10.35 12.07 -7.43
N GLY A 384 -10.47 13.37 -7.70
CA GLY A 384 -10.92 13.89 -9.01
C GLY A 384 -9.88 13.77 -10.13
N ILE A 385 -8.61 13.49 -9.78
CA ILE A 385 -7.52 13.35 -10.75
C ILE A 385 -7.60 12.00 -11.48
N VAL A 386 -7.80 10.89 -10.77
CA VAL A 386 -7.76 9.54 -11.39
C VAL A 386 -8.83 9.37 -12.47
N SER A 387 -10.05 9.89 -12.26
CA SER A 387 -11.11 9.87 -13.27
C SER A 387 -10.75 10.64 -14.54
N LYS A 388 -10.09 11.81 -14.39
CA LYS A 388 -9.62 12.61 -15.54
C LYS A 388 -8.43 11.96 -16.25
N PHE A 389 -7.55 11.28 -15.51
CA PHE A 389 -6.45 10.50 -16.07
C PHE A 389 -6.95 9.32 -16.92
N ILE A 390 -7.94 8.57 -16.42
CA ILE A 390 -8.59 7.48 -17.17
C ILE A 390 -9.24 8.02 -18.45
N ALA A 391 -10.00 9.12 -18.35
CA ALA A 391 -10.62 9.79 -19.50
C ALA A 391 -9.60 10.39 -20.50
N ALA A 392 -8.34 10.57 -20.10
CA ALA A 392 -7.23 10.99 -20.96
C ALA A 392 -6.44 9.80 -21.57
N GLY A 393 -6.98 8.57 -21.50
CA GLY A 393 -6.35 7.34 -22.00
C GLY A 393 -5.44 6.62 -21.00
N GLY A 394 -5.39 7.08 -19.75
CA GLY A 394 -4.56 6.47 -18.70
C GLY A 394 -3.07 6.40 -19.10
N PRO A 395 -2.34 5.34 -18.70
CA PRO A 395 -0.91 5.22 -19.00
C PRO A 395 -0.57 5.06 -20.49
N GLY A 396 -1.55 4.69 -21.34
CA GLY A 396 -1.39 4.68 -22.79
C GLY A 396 -1.64 6.04 -23.45
N GLY A 397 -2.28 6.97 -22.74
CA GLY A 397 -2.64 8.29 -23.24
C GLY A 397 -1.46 9.27 -23.34
N SER A 398 -1.78 10.50 -23.74
CA SER A 398 -0.80 11.57 -23.96
C SER A 398 0.11 11.82 -22.74
N LEU A 399 -0.42 11.67 -21.52
CA LEU A 399 0.30 11.89 -20.26
C LEU A 399 1.35 10.82 -19.90
N GLY A 400 1.14 9.56 -20.29
CA GLY A 400 1.93 8.42 -19.81
C GLY A 400 1.67 8.09 -18.33
N TYR A 401 2.60 7.41 -17.66
CA TYR A 401 2.49 7.05 -16.25
C TYR A 401 2.59 8.26 -15.31
N PRO A 402 2.01 8.20 -14.09
CA PRO A 402 2.34 9.17 -13.05
C PRO A 402 3.82 9.05 -12.64
N ILE A 403 4.43 10.18 -12.30
CA ILE A 403 5.81 10.28 -11.78
C ILE A 403 5.87 10.86 -10.36
N GLY A 404 4.70 11.16 -9.78
CA GLY A 404 4.50 11.64 -8.43
C GLY A 404 3.15 11.14 -7.89
N SER A 405 2.93 11.20 -6.59
CA SER A 405 1.58 11.05 -6.01
C SER A 405 0.80 12.36 -6.19
N GLU A 406 -0.53 12.27 -6.16
CA GLU A 406 -1.38 13.45 -5.98
C GLU A 406 -0.98 14.21 -4.70
N HIS A 407 -0.68 15.50 -4.83
CA HIS A 407 -0.43 16.42 -3.72
C HIS A 407 -1.56 17.47 -3.66
N CYS A 408 -2.11 17.70 -2.47
CA CYS A 408 -3.26 18.59 -2.26
C CYS A 408 -2.94 19.69 -1.25
N ALA A 409 -3.29 20.93 -1.58
CA ALA A 409 -3.20 22.09 -0.69
C ALA A 409 -4.30 23.11 -1.01
N ALA A 410 -4.84 23.77 0.02
CA ALA A 410 -5.85 24.83 -0.10
C ALA A 410 -7.05 24.50 -1.02
N GLY A 411 -7.61 23.30 -0.89
CA GLY A 411 -8.79 22.87 -1.68
C GLY A 411 -8.51 22.56 -3.16
N SER A 412 -7.24 22.56 -3.57
CA SER A 412 -6.79 22.12 -4.90
C SER A 412 -5.83 20.93 -4.78
N CYS A 413 -5.69 20.15 -5.85
CA CYS A 413 -4.75 19.04 -5.96
C CYS A 413 -4.02 19.07 -7.31
N ALA A 414 -2.81 18.51 -7.36
CA ALA A 414 -2.02 18.34 -8.58
C ALA A 414 -1.29 16.99 -8.59
N GLN A 415 -1.12 16.42 -9.78
CA GLN A 415 -0.32 15.21 -10.01
C GLN A 415 0.47 15.33 -11.31
N SER A 416 1.77 15.01 -11.24
CA SER A 416 2.67 14.98 -12.39
C SER A 416 2.76 13.60 -13.03
N TYR A 417 2.79 13.59 -14.37
CA TYR A 417 2.92 12.43 -15.25
C TYR A 417 4.14 12.58 -16.17
N GLN A 418 4.56 11.51 -16.84
CA GLN A 418 5.75 11.51 -17.73
C GLN A 418 5.74 12.66 -18.75
N ARG A 419 4.59 12.97 -19.36
CA ARG A 419 4.46 13.95 -20.46
C ARG A 419 3.46 15.09 -20.18
N GLY A 420 3.10 15.31 -18.93
CA GLY A 420 2.23 16.43 -18.54
C GLY A 420 1.75 16.33 -17.09
N ASP A 421 0.78 17.16 -16.74
CA ASP A 421 0.32 17.37 -15.36
C ASP A 421 -1.22 17.45 -15.34
N ILE A 422 -1.86 16.91 -14.31
CA ILE A 422 -3.30 17.11 -14.05
C ILE A 422 -3.43 17.93 -12.77
N THR A 423 -4.29 18.94 -12.80
CA THR A 423 -4.75 19.63 -11.59
C THR A 423 -6.24 19.41 -11.39
N TRP A 424 -6.70 19.51 -10.14
CA TRP A 424 -8.11 19.57 -9.78
C TRP A 424 -8.32 20.68 -8.76
N SER A 425 -9.44 21.40 -8.86
CA SER A 425 -9.94 22.25 -7.78
C SER A 425 -11.46 22.13 -7.67
N ARG A 426 -12.01 22.49 -6.51
CA ARG A 426 -13.46 22.50 -6.30
C ARG A 426 -14.21 23.49 -7.23
N SER A 427 -13.56 24.57 -7.67
CA SER A 427 -14.18 25.60 -8.53
C SER A 427 -13.98 25.40 -10.03
N THR A 428 -12.92 24.69 -10.46
CA THR A 428 -12.58 24.52 -11.89
C THR A 428 -12.67 23.08 -12.39
N GLY A 429 -12.90 22.11 -11.52
CA GLY A 429 -12.79 20.69 -11.86
C GLY A 429 -11.38 20.28 -12.27
N SER A 430 -11.26 19.13 -12.97
CA SER A 430 -9.98 18.54 -13.37
C SER A 430 -9.50 19.03 -14.74
N ARG A 431 -8.33 19.68 -14.80
CA ARG A 431 -7.69 20.18 -16.03
C ARG A 431 -6.42 19.40 -16.34
N VAL A 432 -6.19 19.12 -17.63
CA VAL A 432 -5.00 18.43 -18.14
C VAL A 432 -4.08 19.46 -18.80
N TYR A 433 -2.79 19.37 -18.53
CA TYR A 433 -1.75 20.23 -19.10
C TYR A 433 -0.69 19.37 -19.77
N ALA A 434 -0.32 19.72 -21.00
CA ALA A 434 0.83 19.12 -21.67
C ALA A 434 2.14 19.55 -20.98
N MET A 435 3.20 18.74 -21.13
CA MET A 435 4.54 19.11 -20.65
C MET A 435 4.99 20.43 -21.28
N SER A 436 5.51 21.32 -20.43
CA SER A 436 5.98 22.66 -20.77
C SER A 436 7.11 23.07 -19.83
N GLU A 437 7.78 24.17 -20.12
CA GLU A 437 8.95 24.69 -19.42
C GLU A 437 8.65 25.07 -17.95
N CYS A 438 7.37 25.28 -17.58
CA CYS A 438 6.93 25.36 -16.18
C CYS A 438 7.37 24.15 -15.33
N ARG A 439 7.53 22.97 -15.95
CA ARG A 439 8.04 21.76 -15.30
C ARG A 439 9.44 21.93 -14.71
N ASN A 440 10.28 22.80 -15.30
CA ASN A 440 11.62 23.07 -14.79
C ASN A 440 11.60 23.80 -13.44
N LEU A 441 10.48 24.44 -13.08
CA LEU A 441 10.23 25.02 -11.76
C LEU A 441 9.84 23.97 -10.71
N ASN A 442 9.34 22.80 -11.15
CA ASN A 442 8.83 21.72 -10.29
C ASN A 442 9.89 20.67 -9.94
N ASN A 443 10.83 20.41 -10.86
CA ASN A 443 11.80 19.30 -10.77
C ASN A 443 13.24 19.76 -10.45
N GLY A 444 13.44 21.01 -10.05
CA GLY A 444 14.76 21.55 -9.72
C GLY A 444 15.70 21.85 -10.90
N LYS A 445 15.23 21.74 -12.16
CA LYS A 445 16.03 22.14 -13.33
C LYS A 445 16.22 23.65 -13.45
N SER A 446 15.36 24.47 -12.86
CA SER A 446 15.57 25.93 -12.79
C SER A 446 16.84 26.28 -12.02
N LYS A 447 17.74 27.03 -12.66
CA LYS A 447 18.94 27.62 -12.03
C LYS A 447 18.59 28.76 -11.07
N TYR A 448 17.38 29.32 -11.18
CA TYR A 448 16.91 30.41 -10.32
C TYR A 448 15.68 30.01 -9.48
N PRO A 449 15.62 30.39 -8.19
CA PRO A 449 14.48 30.10 -7.34
C PRO A 449 13.26 30.98 -7.67
N THR A 450 12.08 30.39 -7.44
CA THR A 450 10.77 31.07 -7.53
C THR A 450 10.37 31.80 -6.24
N TYR A 451 11.15 31.65 -5.16
CA TYR A 451 10.85 32.17 -3.81
C TYR A 451 9.44 31.82 -3.30
N GLY A 452 8.86 30.71 -3.79
CA GLY A 452 7.55 30.23 -3.37
C GLY A 452 6.36 30.93 -4.02
N ALA A 453 6.58 31.88 -4.94
CA ALA A 453 5.56 32.69 -5.63
C ALA A 453 4.34 31.92 -6.16
N ASN A 454 3.21 32.61 -6.30
CA ASN A 454 1.98 32.03 -6.85
C ASN A 454 2.07 31.92 -8.37
N ARG A 455 2.76 32.86 -9.01
CA ARG A 455 2.90 32.98 -10.46
C ARG A 455 4.32 33.36 -10.86
N VAL A 456 4.75 32.82 -12.01
CA VAL A 456 6.09 33.01 -12.56
C VAL A 456 5.98 33.19 -14.07
N LEU A 457 6.43 34.32 -14.60
CA LEU A 457 6.69 34.45 -16.04
C LEU A 457 8.10 33.95 -16.33
N LEU A 458 8.20 32.94 -17.19
CA LEU A 458 9.46 32.49 -17.78
C LEU A 458 9.64 33.22 -19.11
N THR A 459 10.70 34.01 -19.26
CA THR A 459 11.01 34.75 -20.50
C THR A 459 12.40 34.38 -21.01
N TRP A 460 12.50 33.77 -22.20
CA TRP A 460 13.79 33.33 -22.71
C TRP A 460 14.00 33.45 -24.21
N THR A 461 15.26 33.70 -24.57
CA THR A 461 15.81 33.51 -25.92
C THR A 461 16.50 32.14 -25.99
N GLN A 462 16.78 31.62 -27.19
CA GLN A 462 17.53 30.36 -27.31
C GLN A 462 19.02 30.56 -27.00
N GLY A 463 19.59 31.72 -27.35
CA GLY A 463 20.97 32.08 -27.08
C GLY A 463 21.17 33.57 -26.77
N TYR A 464 22.41 33.96 -26.48
CA TYR A 464 22.83 35.36 -26.33
C TYR A 464 22.79 36.08 -27.70
N GLY A 465 22.70 37.41 -27.70
CA GLY A 465 22.59 38.21 -28.93
C GLY A 465 21.22 38.17 -29.63
N GLN A 466 20.34 37.25 -29.25
CA GLN A 466 18.96 37.17 -29.73
C GLN A 466 18.04 38.05 -28.90
N ASN A 467 17.14 38.80 -29.53
CA ASN A 467 16.19 39.68 -28.85
C ASN A 467 14.71 39.25 -28.96
N HIS A 468 14.38 38.28 -29.82
CA HIS A 468 13.07 37.61 -29.84
C HIS A 468 13.01 36.53 -28.75
N ALA A 469 11.94 36.52 -27.94
CA ALA A 469 11.84 35.71 -26.73
C ALA A 469 10.50 34.98 -26.62
N THR A 470 10.55 33.73 -26.17
CA THR A 470 9.36 33.02 -25.69
C THR A 470 9.00 33.49 -24.29
N ASN A 471 7.70 33.66 -24.04
CA ASN A 471 7.13 34.07 -22.77
C ASN A 471 6.07 33.05 -22.32
N LEU A 472 6.33 32.32 -21.24
CA LEU A 472 5.44 31.31 -20.67
C LEU A 472 5.03 31.71 -19.25
N TYR A 473 3.74 31.99 -19.05
CA TYR A 473 3.23 32.34 -17.72
C TYR A 473 2.76 31.09 -16.99
N CYS A 474 3.44 30.77 -15.90
CA CYS A 474 3.15 29.62 -15.05
C CYS A 474 2.37 30.05 -13.81
N MET A 475 1.36 29.27 -13.43
CA MET A 475 0.61 29.42 -12.18
C MET A 475 0.78 28.19 -11.27
N LYS A 476 0.87 28.43 -9.97
CA LYS A 476 1.07 27.39 -8.96
C LYS A 476 -0.27 26.84 -8.48
N VAL A 477 -0.53 25.56 -8.71
CA VAL A 477 -1.72 24.85 -8.24
C VAL A 477 -1.28 23.72 -7.33
N ALA A 478 -1.72 23.75 -6.06
CA ALA A 478 -1.34 22.78 -5.04
C ALA A 478 0.19 22.50 -4.94
N GLY A 479 1.02 23.53 -5.13
CA GLY A 479 2.48 23.43 -5.11
C GLY A 479 3.15 23.30 -6.48
N THR A 480 2.45 22.72 -7.47
CA THR A 480 2.97 22.47 -8.82
C THR A 480 2.71 23.64 -9.76
N TYR A 481 3.74 24.14 -10.45
CA TYR A 481 3.60 25.12 -11.51
C TYR A 481 3.11 24.46 -12.81
N VAL A 482 2.01 24.97 -13.36
CA VAL A 482 1.41 24.57 -14.66
C VAL A 482 1.21 25.81 -15.53
N PRO A 483 1.18 25.68 -16.88
CA PRO A 483 1.05 26.84 -17.76
C PRO A 483 -0.37 27.45 -17.71
N ASP A 484 -0.44 28.78 -17.72
CA ASP A 484 -1.65 29.59 -17.89
C ASP A 484 -1.77 29.99 -19.37
N TRP A 485 -0.72 30.62 -19.92
CA TRP A 485 -0.57 30.91 -21.36
C TRP A 485 0.90 30.95 -21.81
N ARG A 486 1.10 30.91 -23.14
CA ARG A 486 2.37 31.12 -23.84
C ARG A 486 2.16 32.17 -24.94
N THR A 487 3.08 33.11 -25.09
CA THR A 487 3.17 34.03 -26.24
C THR A 487 4.64 34.26 -26.60
N ASP A 488 4.92 34.89 -27.72
CA ASP A 488 6.24 35.43 -28.04
C ASP A 488 6.36 36.90 -27.58
N GLY A 489 7.52 37.51 -27.77
CA GLY A 489 7.79 38.88 -27.36
C GLY A 489 9.21 39.30 -27.70
N TYR A 490 9.58 40.49 -27.26
CA TYR A 490 10.96 40.97 -27.35
C TYR A 490 11.53 41.33 -25.99
N VAL A 491 12.86 41.25 -25.92
CA VAL A 491 13.70 41.69 -24.81
C VAL A 491 14.60 42.84 -25.31
N GLY A 492 15.65 43.18 -24.55
CA GLY A 492 16.65 44.17 -24.98
C GLY A 492 17.21 43.86 -26.38
N LYS A 493 17.49 44.88 -27.19
CA LYS A 493 17.92 44.74 -28.59
C LYS A 493 19.21 43.92 -28.76
N SER A 494 20.12 43.95 -27.78
CA SER A 494 21.33 43.11 -27.71
C SER A 494 21.08 41.70 -27.12
N GLY A 495 19.83 41.40 -26.76
CA GLY A 495 19.40 40.17 -26.10
C GLY A 495 19.59 40.19 -24.58
N PHE A 496 19.69 39.00 -23.99
CA PHE A 496 20.06 38.86 -22.59
C PHE A 496 21.54 39.12 -22.34
N LYS A 497 21.87 39.66 -21.17
CA LYS A 497 23.24 39.96 -20.77
C LYS A 497 24.06 38.69 -20.53
N PRO A 498 25.22 38.50 -21.19
CA PRO A 498 26.14 37.41 -20.87
C PRO A 498 26.78 37.56 -19.47
N PRO A 499 27.37 36.48 -18.90
CA PRO A 499 28.20 36.56 -17.70
C PRO A 499 29.39 37.50 -17.90
N GLY A 500 29.84 38.18 -16.83
CA GLY A 500 30.97 39.11 -16.86
C GLY A 500 30.69 40.47 -17.53
N VAL A 501 29.80 40.53 -18.53
CA VAL A 501 29.46 41.77 -19.24
C VAL A 501 28.79 42.79 -18.29
N PRO A 502 29.24 44.05 -18.21
CA PRO A 502 28.53 45.11 -17.49
C PRO A 502 27.18 45.42 -18.14
N SER A 503 26.13 45.61 -17.33
CA SER A 503 24.84 46.05 -17.86
C SER A 503 24.94 47.49 -18.36
N GLY A 504 25.67 48.33 -17.61
CA GLY A 504 25.61 49.78 -17.72
C GLY A 504 24.23 50.31 -17.28
N PRO A 505 23.95 51.60 -17.53
CA PRO A 505 22.60 52.03 -17.86
C PRO A 505 22.13 51.24 -19.09
N THR A 506 20.86 51.36 -19.46
CA THR A 506 20.26 50.68 -20.63
C THR A 506 20.95 50.96 -21.98
N ARG A 507 22.01 51.78 -22.03
CA ARG A 507 22.89 52.07 -23.18
C ARG A 507 23.37 50.81 -23.93
N ASN A 508 23.64 49.70 -23.23
CA ASN A 508 24.14 48.46 -23.85
C ASN A 508 23.01 47.60 -24.46
N LEU A 509 21.74 48.00 -24.29
CA LEU A 509 20.53 47.37 -24.79
C LEU A 509 20.37 45.88 -24.39
N PHE A 510 20.96 45.47 -23.26
CA PHE A 510 20.83 44.11 -22.71
C PHE A 510 19.71 44.01 -21.67
N SER A 511 18.89 42.96 -21.75
CA SER A 511 18.04 42.55 -20.64
C SER A 511 18.84 41.83 -19.55
N PRO A 512 18.54 42.05 -18.26
CA PRO A 512 19.21 41.35 -17.18
C PRO A 512 18.83 39.86 -17.17
N THR A 513 19.80 39.01 -16.80
CA THR A 513 19.57 37.58 -16.57
C THR A 513 19.35 37.32 -15.07
N GLY A 514 18.27 36.66 -14.69
CA GLY A 514 18.00 36.29 -13.29
C GLY A 514 16.53 36.02 -12.96
N SER A 515 16.24 35.94 -11.65
CA SER A 515 14.88 35.90 -11.09
C SER A 515 14.62 37.20 -10.32
N PHE A 516 13.56 37.91 -10.67
CA PHE A 516 13.18 39.19 -10.09
C PHE A 516 11.71 39.16 -9.66
N SER A 517 11.35 39.90 -8.61
CA SER A 517 9.93 40.07 -8.23
C SER A 517 9.29 41.18 -9.07
N VAL A 518 7.97 41.14 -9.24
CA VAL A 518 7.19 42.35 -9.53
C VAL A 518 6.78 43.03 -8.22
N THR A 519 6.74 44.37 -8.27
CA THR A 519 6.64 45.24 -7.08
C THR A 519 5.48 46.22 -7.21
N GLU A 520 5.44 46.97 -8.31
CA GLU A 520 4.35 47.87 -8.66
C GLU A 520 3.99 47.78 -10.15
N ALA A 521 2.77 48.16 -10.49
CA ALA A 521 2.25 48.32 -11.84
C ALA A 521 2.05 49.81 -12.17
N PHE A 522 2.04 50.17 -13.45
CA PHE A 522 1.83 51.55 -13.91
C PHE A 522 1.10 51.60 -15.25
N GLY A 523 0.64 52.79 -15.64
CA GLY A 523 0.05 53.05 -16.94
C GLY A 523 -0.94 54.20 -16.92
N LEU A 524 -1.86 54.25 -17.88
CA LEU A 524 -2.85 55.31 -18.02
C LEU A 524 -4.13 55.10 -17.18
N GLY A 525 -4.26 53.98 -16.47
CA GLY A 525 -5.41 53.70 -15.60
C GLY A 525 -5.47 52.23 -15.17
N ASN A 526 -5.79 51.98 -13.89
CA ASN A 526 -5.70 50.65 -13.29
C ASN A 526 -6.63 49.62 -13.99
N PRO A 527 -6.11 48.56 -14.61
CA PRO A 527 -6.92 47.59 -15.35
C PRO A 527 -7.62 46.55 -14.45
N GLY A 528 -7.52 46.68 -13.12
CA GLY A 528 -8.00 45.71 -12.13
C GLY A 528 -6.88 44.85 -11.52
N THR A 529 -5.74 45.45 -11.19
CA THR A 529 -4.60 44.73 -10.58
C THR A 529 -4.69 44.60 -9.06
N LYS A 530 -3.95 43.63 -8.51
CA LYS A 530 -3.64 43.49 -7.07
C LYS A 530 -2.25 44.02 -6.70
N LEU A 531 -1.46 44.47 -7.67
CA LEU A 531 -0.22 45.21 -7.44
C LEU A 531 -0.56 46.65 -7.03
N PRO A 532 0.29 47.32 -6.23
CA PRO A 532 0.27 48.78 -6.13
C PRO A 532 0.31 49.39 -7.54
N TYR A 533 -0.68 50.22 -7.89
CA TYR A 533 -0.81 50.79 -9.23
C TYR A 533 -0.51 52.29 -9.24
N ARG A 534 0.29 52.74 -10.21
CA ARG A 534 0.59 54.15 -10.46
C ARG A 534 0.01 54.61 -11.79
N THR A 535 -1.02 55.44 -11.72
CA THR A 535 -1.44 56.24 -12.89
C THR A 535 -0.33 57.22 -13.25
N LEU A 536 0.12 57.19 -14.50
CA LEU A 536 1.12 58.10 -15.03
C LEU A 536 0.48 59.47 -15.33
N ASN A 537 1.27 60.52 -15.24
CA ASN A 537 0.90 61.91 -15.51
C ASN A 537 2.05 62.65 -16.22
N PRO A 538 1.87 63.86 -16.78
CA PRO A 538 2.92 64.56 -17.52
C PRO A 538 4.26 64.77 -16.81
N ARG A 539 4.31 64.74 -15.46
CA ARG A 539 5.53 64.84 -14.65
C ARG A 539 6.20 63.48 -14.38
N SER A 540 5.56 62.34 -14.68
CA SER A 540 6.09 61.00 -14.37
C SER A 540 7.44 60.72 -15.03
N ARG A 541 8.47 60.49 -14.21
CA ARG A 541 9.82 60.09 -14.64
C ARG A 541 10.29 58.84 -13.89
N TRP A 542 11.18 58.07 -14.50
CA TRP A 542 12.04 57.13 -13.79
C TRP A 542 13.48 57.62 -13.86
N GLY A 543 14.14 57.76 -12.70
CA GLY A 543 15.50 58.28 -12.63
C GLY A 543 16.50 57.32 -13.27
N GLY A 544 17.22 57.79 -14.28
CA GLY A 544 18.21 57.02 -15.03
C GLY A 544 19.62 57.57 -14.95
N ASN A 545 19.81 58.81 -14.46
CA ASN A 545 21.14 59.35 -14.16
C ASN A 545 21.76 58.65 -12.93
N PRO A 546 22.91 57.93 -13.07
CA PRO A 546 23.63 57.37 -11.93
C PRO A 546 24.06 58.46 -10.93
N TRP A 547 24.44 58.05 -9.72
CA TRP A 547 24.89 58.92 -8.62
C TRP A 547 23.83 59.88 -8.05
N THR A 548 22.65 59.98 -8.66
CA THR A 548 21.50 60.73 -8.13
C THR A 548 20.73 59.94 -7.08
N ALA A 549 20.06 60.65 -6.17
CA ALA A 549 19.15 60.04 -5.19
C ALA A 549 17.90 59.42 -5.85
N THR A 550 17.55 59.83 -7.06
CA THR A 550 16.43 59.32 -7.87
C THR A 550 16.80 58.12 -8.76
N TYR A 551 18.09 57.75 -8.86
CA TYR A 551 18.53 56.65 -9.72
C TYR A 551 17.76 55.35 -9.45
N ASN A 552 17.26 54.76 -10.53
CA ASN A 552 16.38 53.59 -10.57
C ASN A 552 15.12 53.68 -9.68
N LYS A 553 14.51 54.87 -9.60
CA LYS A 553 13.24 55.12 -8.86
C LYS A 553 12.29 56.00 -9.66
N TYR A 554 10.99 55.81 -9.46
CA TYR A 554 9.98 56.81 -9.87
C TYR A 554 10.18 58.14 -9.14
N HIS A 555 10.05 59.25 -9.86
CA HIS A 555 9.91 60.59 -9.30
C HIS A 555 9.06 61.49 -10.23
N GLU A 556 8.78 62.72 -9.82
CA GLU A 556 7.99 63.66 -10.63
C GLU A 556 8.71 64.97 -10.93
N SER A 557 9.04 65.19 -12.21
CA SER A 557 9.70 66.39 -12.70
C SER A 557 8.96 66.98 -13.90
N SER A 558 8.73 68.30 -13.87
CA SER A 558 8.29 69.07 -15.04
C SER A 558 9.39 69.17 -16.09
N SER A 559 10.65 69.28 -15.68
CA SER A 559 11.82 69.33 -16.57
C SER A 559 12.21 67.92 -17.03
N TRP A 560 12.62 67.77 -18.30
CA TRP A 560 13.25 66.55 -18.77
C TRP A 560 14.76 66.63 -18.58
N VAL A 561 15.33 65.65 -17.87
CA VAL A 561 16.77 65.41 -17.77
C VAL A 561 17.10 64.30 -18.75
N GLY A 562 18.11 64.49 -19.61
CA GLY A 562 18.38 63.59 -20.75
C GLY A 562 18.65 62.12 -20.42
N TRP A 563 19.00 61.82 -19.16
CA TRP A 563 19.22 60.47 -18.65
C TRP A 563 17.97 59.82 -18.07
N ASP A 564 16.92 60.59 -17.77
CA ASP A 564 15.74 60.13 -17.05
C ASP A 564 14.64 59.73 -18.03
N GLU A 565 14.02 58.59 -17.73
CA GLU A 565 13.02 57.99 -18.61
C GLU A 565 11.66 58.66 -18.44
N ASN A 566 11.21 59.31 -19.50
CA ASN A 566 9.93 60.01 -19.55
C ASN A 566 8.78 59.01 -19.73
N MET A 567 8.33 58.43 -18.62
CA MET A 567 7.30 57.39 -18.61
C MET A 567 5.99 57.85 -19.28
N TRP A 568 5.63 59.13 -19.15
CA TRP A 568 4.46 59.71 -19.79
C TRP A 568 4.57 59.76 -21.32
N TRP A 569 5.74 60.16 -21.83
CA TRP A 569 6.01 60.17 -23.27
C TRP A 569 5.86 58.76 -23.86
N PHE A 570 6.51 57.76 -23.25
CA PHE A 570 6.36 56.36 -23.67
C PHE A 570 4.93 55.81 -23.49
N ALA A 571 4.13 56.34 -22.56
CA ALA A 571 2.71 55.99 -22.45
C ALA A 571 1.87 56.61 -23.59
N SER A 572 2.17 57.85 -23.98
CA SER A 572 1.52 58.52 -25.12
C SER A 572 1.87 57.86 -26.47
N LEU A 573 3.06 57.26 -26.57
CA LEU A 573 3.51 56.47 -27.73
C LEU A 573 3.06 54.99 -27.70
N GLY A 574 2.22 54.58 -26.75
CA GLY A 574 1.67 53.23 -26.66
C GLY A 574 2.38 52.30 -25.68
N TYR A 575 3.72 52.27 -25.68
CA TYR A 575 4.55 51.33 -24.91
C TYR A 575 4.14 51.21 -23.44
N TYR A 576 3.93 52.34 -22.75
CA TYR A 576 3.60 52.38 -21.31
C TYR A 576 2.13 52.72 -21.03
N ARG A 577 1.21 52.39 -21.95
CA ARG A 577 -0.24 52.40 -21.65
C ARG A 577 -0.58 51.51 -20.46
N GLN A 578 0.14 50.39 -20.31
CA GLN A 578 0.25 49.58 -19.10
C GLN A 578 1.68 48.99 -18.98
N GLY A 579 2.14 48.75 -17.76
CA GLY A 579 3.38 48.01 -17.49
C GLY A 579 3.53 47.62 -16.02
N VAL A 580 4.59 46.85 -15.74
CA VAL A 580 5.02 46.49 -14.37
C VAL A 580 6.51 46.73 -14.18
N VAL A 581 6.88 47.07 -12.94
CA VAL A 581 8.29 47.21 -12.56
C VAL A 581 8.87 45.85 -12.19
N ILE A 582 9.83 45.40 -12.99
CA ILE A 582 10.69 44.27 -12.68
C ILE A 582 11.69 44.77 -11.63
N ASN A 583 11.78 44.09 -10.49
CA ASN A 583 12.60 44.52 -9.35
C ASN A 583 14.10 44.23 -9.57
N TYR A 584 14.63 44.70 -10.70
CA TYR A 584 16.05 44.68 -11.04
C TYR A 584 16.76 45.89 -10.42
N ASN A 585 17.97 45.68 -9.91
CA ASN A 585 18.80 46.71 -9.28
C ASN A 585 18.07 47.51 -8.18
N ARG A 586 17.20 46.83 -7.42
CA ARG A 586 16.36 47.34 -6.31
C ARG A 586 16.12 46.24 -5.27
N PRO A 587 15.83 46.57 -3.99
CA PRO A 587 15.90 47.90 -3.40
C PRO A 587 17.34 48.36 -3.11
N LYS A 588 18.30 47.42 -3.02
CA LYS A 588 19.74 47.73 -2.97
C LYS A 588 20.22 48.09 -4.38
N ILE A 589 20.38 49.39 -4.61
CA ILE A 589 20.81 49.95 -5.90
C ILE A 589 22.35 49.93 -5.97
N VAL A 590 22.88 49.29 -7.00
CA VAL A 590 24.25 49.42 -7.46
C VAL A 590 24.28 50.49 -8.56
N GLN A 591 25.18 51.46 -8.44
CA GLN A 591 25.30 52.55 -9.41
C GLN A 591 25.83 52.05 -10.77
N ASP A 592 25.36 52.64 -11.86
CA ASP A 592 25.62 52.23 -13.26
C ASP A 592 25.26 50.75 -13.60
N ALA A 593 24.58 50.01 -12.71
CA ALA A 593 24.23 48.61 -12.96
C ALA A 593 22.94 48.39 -13.79
N GLY A 594 22.18 49.46 -14.04
CA GLY A 594 20.98 49.47 -14.90
C GLY A 594 19.74 50.01 -14.18
N PHE A 595 18.80 50.54 -14.94
CA PHE A 595 17.58 51.16 -14.43
C PHE A 595 16.36 50.85 -15.32
N ALA A 596 15.16 51.15 -14.84
CA ALA A 596 13.89 51.10 -15.58
C ALA A 596 13.59 49.80 -16.34
N ILE A 597 14.00 48.64 -15.80
CA ILE A 597 13.66 47.35 -16.40
C ILE A 597 12.19 47.04 -16.11
N PHE A 598 11.35 47.11 -17.14
CA PHE A 598 9.91 46.91 -17.06
C PHE A 598 9.44 45.70 -17.88
N LEU A 599 8.20 45.26 -17.65
CA LEU A 599 7.42 44.47 -18.60
C LEU A 599 6.25 45.34 -19.09
N HIS A 600 6.11 45.55 -20.40
CA HIS A 600 5.21 46.56 -20.98
C HIS A 600 4.60 46.16 -22.33
N MET A 601 3.71 47.02 -22.85
CA MET A 601 2.98 46.87 -24.12
C MET A 601 3.85 47.21 -25.33
N THR A 602 3.30 47.05 -26.55
CA THR A 602 3.98 47.31 -27.83
C THR A 602 5.19 46.39 -28.04
N LYS A 603 4.94 45.18 -28.55
CA LYS A 603 5.92 44.12 -28.84
C LYS A 603 7.01 44.57 -29.84
N THR A 604 8.14 45.07 -29.34
CA THR A 604 9.29 45.58 -30.13
C THR A 604 10.62 45.46 -29.34
N PRO A 605 11.78 45.26 -29.98
CA PRO A 605 13.09 45.23 -29.30
C PRO A 605 13.34 46.45 -28.40
N THR A 606 13.66 46.21 -27.13
CA THR A 606 13.72 47.25 -26.09
C THR A 606 15.16 47.67 -25.76
N ALA A 607 15.34 48.54 -24.76
CA ALA A 607 16.66 48.84 -24.18
C ALA A 607 17.05 47.92 -22.99
N GLY A 608 16.22 46.93 -22.65
CA GLY A 608 16.44 45.99 -21.53
C GLY A 608 15.16 45.45 -20.89
N CYS A 609 14.02 46.10 -21.12
CA CYS A 609 12.67 45.67 -20.75
C CYS A 609 12.21 44.41 -21.51
N ILE A 610 11.09 43.83 -21.07
CA ILE A 610 10.30 42.84 -21.83
C ILE A 610 9.11 43.56 -22.46
N SER A 611 8.86 43.38 -23.75
CA SER A 611 7.66 43.89 -24.43
C SER A 611 6.81 42.73 -24.98
N LEU A 612 5.51 42.73 -24.66
CA LEU A 612 4.54 41.73 -25.14
C LEU A 612 3.36 42.40 -25.84
N ASP A 613 2.41 41.58 -26.30
CA ASP A 613 1.09 42.05 -26.75
C ASP A 613 0.32 42.72 -25.60
N ASP A 614 -0.50 43.73 -25.93
CA ASP A 614 -1.36 44.44 -24.98
C ASP A 614 -2.21 43.51 -24.10
N TRP A 615 -2.76 42.42 -24.68
CA TRP A 615 -3.57 41.45 -23.95
C TRP A 615 -2.76 40.70 -22.88
N ALA A 616 -1.52 40.32 -23.18
CA ALA A 616 -0.66 39.54 -22.28
C ALA A 616 -0.18 40.40 -21.11
N VAL A 617 0.09 41.68 -21.35
CA VAL A 617 0.45 42.65 -20.30
C VAL A 617 -0.74 42.91 -19.38
N VAL A 618 -1.96 43.12 -19.92
CA VAL A 618 -3.17 43.30 -19.10
C VAL A 618 -3.50 42.05 -18.28
N ASP A 619 -3.43 40.86 -18.88
CA ASP A 619 -3.70 39.60 -18.18
C ASP A 619 -2.65 39.30 -17.10
N TYR A 620 -1.36 39.53 -17.38
CA TYR A 620 -0.29 39.46 -16.39
C TYR A 620 -0.60 40.38 -15.21
N ILE A 621 -0.84 41.68 -15.47
CA ILE A 621 -1.12 42.71 -14.47
C ILE A 621 -2.36 42.37 -13.61
N ARG A 622 -3.42 41.83 -14.20
CA ARG A 622 -4.64 41.42 -13.48
C ARG A 622 -4.41 40.20 -12.58
N LYS A 623 -3.59 39.24 -13.02
CA LYS A 623 -3.36 37.98 -12.31
C LYS A 623 -2.21 38.04 -11.28
N SER A 624 -1.25 38.93 -11.44
CA SER A 624 -0.08 39.05 -10.55
C SER A 624 -0.41 39.64 -9.18
N THR A 625 0.39 39.24 -8.20
CA THR A 625 0.42 39.76 -6.83
C THR A 625 1.85 40.17 -6.44
N PRO A 626 2.04 41.08 -5.46
CA PRO A 626 3.37 41.50 -5.03
C PRO A 626 4.24 40.30 -4.61
N GLY A 627 5.45 40.20 -5.15
CA GLY A 627 6.35 39.07 -4.89
C GLY A 627 6.28 37.93 -5.91
N ASP A 628 5.27 37.89 -6.80
CA ASP A 628 5.31 37.02 -7.98
C ASP A 628 6.53 37.34 -8.85
N ARG A 629 7.00 36.36 -9.64
CA ARG A 629 8.32 36.43 -10.28
C ARG A 629 8.26 36.61 -11.80
N ILE A 630 9.31 37.23 -12.30
CA ILE A 630 9.77 37.08 -13.68
C ILE A 630 11.15 36.43 -13.61
N ILE A 631 11.34 35.31 -14.30
CA ILE A 631 12.60 34.60 -14.44
C ILE A 631 12.99 34.68 -15.91
N MET A 632 14.06 35.43 -16.19
CA MET A 632 14.41 35.90 -17.52
C MET A 632 15.89 35.71 -17.82
N GLY A 633 16.22 35.22 -19.02
CA GLY A 633 17.58 34.83 -19.41
C GLY A 633 17.59 34.00 -20.69
N THR A 634 18.76 33.60 -21.19
CA THR A 634 18.82 32.57 -22.26
C THR A 634 18.38 31.20 -21.71
N TYR A 635 17.85 30.31 -22.54
CA TYR A 635 17.39 28.99 -22.08
C TYR A 635 18.47 28.22 -21.31
N GLY A 636 19.70 28.21 -21.82
CA GLY A 636 20.86 27.61 -21.17
C GLY A 636 21.35 28.33 -19.90
N ALA A 637 21.02 29.61 -19.71
CA ALA A 637 21.25 30.33 -18.45
C ALA A 637 20.17 30.05 -17.40
N LEU A 638 18.92 29.80 -17.83
CA LEU A 638 17.80 29.54 -16.93
C LEU A 638 17.70 28.09 -16.44
N PHE A 639 18.09 27.10 -17.26
CA PHE A 639 17.80 25.69 -16.98
C PHE A 639 19.04 24.78 -16.98
N ARG A 640 18.93 23.63 -16.30
CA ARG A 640 19.87 22.50 -16.26
C ARG A 640 19.30 21.32 -17.05
#